data_AF-A0AAJ0FH29-F1
#
_entry.id   AF-A0AAJ0FH29-F1
#
_cell.length_a   1.000
_cell.length_b   1.000
_cell.length_c   1.000
_cell.angle_alpha   90.00
_cell.angle_beta   90.00
_cell.angle_gamma   90.00
#
_symmetry.space_group_name_H-M   'P 1'
#
loop_
_entity.id
_entity.type
_entity.pdbx_description
1 polymer ?
#
loop_
_entity_poly.entity_id
_entity_poly.type
_entity_poly.pdbx_seq_one_letter_code
_entity_poly.pdbx_strand_id
1 'polypeptide(L)'
;MRPPKSLPYGDDFSSAEDYVEKLLDFCATSELLQFFCGGVHILDFFTSEPGLFVTGVPREWQSFLLETDPMHFLDFLMRTDLDSLPPPGSAGAPPPSLLQYVKDIRKFSLDRSFQPSKPKLPVLPRSVALGMKVKKIHEVTHFSGYIDKLCEDVAEATGDTPTHLVDFGSGQNYLGRTLASPPYNKHIVAVESKEANMAGAKALDILSGFAEMEKVPRNKRIYNTIIQTVPEDRRHDEEALKQAARNLGMTDDEIATIDLRSRREMQAIYTAEEGKGYIEYVVGRLEHADLSGVISQLRASEDADRPKDLRMMAVSIHSCGNLSHYGIRSLITNPCMKAVAIVGCCYNLLTEKLTPPTHKLPFQRPSLRPINARVARESSRGDSQGFPLSDRVSTYNGHGIPLNITARMMACQAPQNWTEKESDSFFTRHFYRAVLQRIFLDKGVISRVYHGEDDSSPFNSSTNPVIIGSLRKQCYSSLGAYVRGAIAKLTTNADFSQYSDVIREKLGDISDDEIARYEDEYRCRKRELSAVWSLMSFSACVIESLIVTDRWLFLREHSDIVRDCWVETVFDYRESPRNLVVDGSFSLIHIPLALYSNVLQPILQVLLPQSSPSESAPDSHHGFLNISVTPLECSVVCHTVWAKTVFEPAIARLPAPTKSTKTVTISKDSYAVFSVISAGMDAASRVVDLTSPLALAGIPIFFITTYYSDFILVPTKDRQSVVTALLARGFEFSEENGGASFRPAGTGTSSSGPGSAAHSRGPSQSSEPPSTPPPSSVGELQTRTFDMLKKRSVAPFVEENLALVHCSGRDAGSFSDRPSLARSQTGGSGNGRGRGKSWVDTVDTKLYAGVVSALASQPRFLSLTLAQDDPPSLLLDRELLHVFGDALVGPTEGNLVPIFLDLDKLPLEATGIVAGVAGRLVQEMRMVESSELSYLSTARAGAVILSGEQSVKALEVLKESLEGGGR
;
A
#
# COMPACT_ATOMS: atom_id res chain seq x y z
N MET A 1 3.85 -11.42 -15.47
CA MET A 1 4.62 -10.66 -16.47
C MET A 1 4.21 -9.19 -16.42
N ARG A 2 5.09 -8.38 -15.82
CA ARG A 2 5.04 -6.92 -15.68
C ARG A 2 5.17 -6.20 -17.05
N PRO A 3 4.46 -5.07 -17.29
CA PRO A 3 4.60 -4.28 -18.52
C PRO A 3 5.94 -3.54 -18.60
N PRO A 4 6.41 -3.19 -19.83
CA PRO A 4 7.72 -2.59 -20.04
C PRO A 4 7.84 -1.15 -19.49
N LYS A 5 6.76 -0.36 -19.50
CA LYS A 5 6.68 0.89 -18.72
C LYS A 5 5.95 0.60 -17.41
N SER A 6 6.54 1.03 -16.28
CA SER A 6 5.93 0.90 -14.94
C SER A 6 4.81 1.91 -14.67
N LEU A 7 4.72 2.97 -15.47
CA LEU A 7 3.60 3.90 -15.54
C LEU A 7 3.22 4.02 -17.03
N PRO A 8 1.94 4.09 -17.41
CA PRO A 8 1.54 4.25 -18.81
C PRO A 8 1.61 5.72 -19.23
N TYR A 9 2.80 6.32 -19.21
CA TYR A 9 3.05 7.66 -19.74
C TYR A 9 3.29 7.62 -21.27
N GLY A 10 3.06 8.75 -21.95
CA GLY A 10 3.31 8.90 -23.39
C GLY A 10 4.78 8.73 -23.78
N ASP A 11 5.11 8.82 -25.07
CA ASP A 11 6.49 8.67 -25.54
C ASP A 11 7.32 9.98 -25.46
N ASP A 12 6.71 11.07 -24.98
CA ASP A 12 7.32 12.37 -24.70
C ASP A 12 8.35 12.40 -23.55
N PHE A 13 8.55 11.30 -22.83
CA PHE A 13 9.36 11.21 -21.61
C PHE A 13 10.35 10.05 -21.69
N SER A 14 11.57 10.27 -21.21
CA SER A 14 12.64 9.25 -21.29
C SER A 14 12.57 8.18 -20.20
N SER A 15 11.81 8.39 -19.12
CA SER A 15 11.68 7.42 -18.02
C SER A 15 10.47 7.66 -17.12
N ALA A 16 10.22 6.66 -16.26
CA ALA A 16 9.47 6.73 -14.99
C ALA A 16 9.58 8.08 -14.25
N GLU A 17 10.82 8.44 -13.95
CA GLU A 17 11.16 9.55 -13.07
C GLU A 17 11.09 10.89 -13.82
N ASP A 18 11.46 10.91 -15.11
CA ASP A 18 11.33 12.08 -15.99
C ASP A 18 9.86 12.49 -16.18
N TYR A 19 8.95 11.52 -16.25
CA TYR A 19 7.50 11.76 -16.20
C TYR A 19 7.06 12.30 -14.84
N VAL A 20 7.47 11.68 -13.73
CA VAL A 20 7.12 12.11 -12.37
C VAL A 20 7.56 13.54 -12.10
N GLU A 21 8.83 13.88 -12.32
CA GLU A 21 9.39 15.21 -12.02
C GLU A 21 8.61 16.31 -12.74
N LYS A 22 8.39 16.14 -14.05
CA LYS A 22 7.65 17.10 -14.88
C LYS A 22 6.15 17.14 -14.54
N LEU A 23 5.53 16.02 -14.15
CA LEU A 23 4.14 15.98 -13.69
C LEU A 23 3.96 16.76 -12.38
N LEU A 24 4.87 16.59 -11.42
CA LEU A 24 4.82 17.29 -10.13
C LEU A 24 5.10 18.79 -10.31
N ASP A 25 6.06 19.15 -11.15
CA ASP A 25 6.32 20.55 -11.52
C ASP A 25 5.10 21.20 -12.18
N PHE A 26 4.51 20.56 -13.19
CA PHE A 26 3.30 21.08 -13.86
C PHE A 26 2.11 21.20 -12.90
N CYS A 27 1.90 20.24 -12.00
CA CYS A 27 0.88 20.32 -10.96
C CYS A 27 1.13 21.47 -9.96
N ALA A 28 2.38 21.76 -9.61
CA ALA A 28 2.76 22.78 -8.65
C ALA A 28 2.85 24.20 -9.25
N THR A 29 3.10 24.35 -10.55
CA THR A 29 3.36 25.65 -11.20
C THR A 29 2.28 26.12 -12.19
N SER A 30 1.46 25.21 -12.74
CA SER A 30 0.48 25.56 -13.77
C SER A 30 -0.75 26.25 -13.16
N GLU A 31 -0.72 27.59 -13.14
CA GLU A 31 -1.83 28.45 -12.72
C GLU A 31 -3.17 28.07 -13.38
N LEU A 32 -3.15 27.71 -14.66
CA LEU A 32 -4.35 27.30 -15.40
C LEU A 32 -4.90 25.95 -14.90
N LEU A 33 -4.04 24.96 -14.63
CA LEU A 33 -4.47 23.70 -14.01
C LEU A 33 -5.02 23.94 -12.60
N GLN A 34 -4.37 24.78 -11.79
CA GLN A 34 -4.82 25.12 -10.44
C GLN A 34 -6.15 25.91 -10.45
N PHE A 35 -6.37 26.79 -11.43
CA PHE A 35 -7.65 27.45 -11.66
C PHE A 35 -8.74 26.45 -12.06
N PHE A 36 -8.55 25.66 -13.13
CA PHE A 36 -9.58 24.74 -13.64
C PHE A 36 -9.87 23.57 -12.70
N CYS A 37 -8.88 23.07 -11.95
CA CYS A 37 -9.09 21.97 -11.00
C CYS A 37 -9.33 22.43 -9.56
N GLY A 38 -9.01 23.67 -9.19
CA GLY A 38 -9.12 24.15 -7.79
C GLY A 38 -9.94 25.44 -7.60
N GLY A 39 -9.82 26.42 -8.50
CA GLY A 39 -10.38 27.76 -8.33
C GLY A 39 -11.79 27.98 -8.88
N VAL A 40 -12.29 27.11 -9.75
CA VAL A 40 -13.67 27.18 -10.28
C VAL A 40 -14.66 26.48 -9.35
N HIS A 41 -15.78 27.16 -9.08
CA HIS A 41 -16.95 26.57 -8.43
C HIS A 41 -18.23 27.06 -9.11
N ILE A 42 -19.19 26.15 -9.33
CA ILE A 42 -20.38 26.40 -10.16
C ILE A 42 -21.25 27.58 -9.68
N LEU A 43 -21.23 27.87 -8.38
CA LEU A 43 -22.05 28.91 -7.76
C LEU A 43 -21.53 30.33 -8.01
N ASP A 44 -20.30 30.48 -8.49
CA ASP A 44 -19.61 31.77 -8.54
C ASP A 44 -19.55 32.41 -9.94
N PHE A 45 -20.07 31.73 -10.98
CA PHE A 45 -20.12 32.21 -12.37
C PHE A 45 -20.90 33.52 -12.56
N PHE A 46 -22.02 33.66 -11.84
CA PHE A 46 -23.00 34.75 -12.05
C PHE A 46 -23.11 35.71 -10.85
N THR A 47 -22.49 35.38 -9.72
CA THR A 47 -22.50 36.17 -8.47
C THR A 47 -21.35 37.18 -8.39
N SER A 48 -20.43 37.16 -9.36
CA SER A 48 -19.23 38.01 -9.47
C SER A 48 -19.24 38.79 -10.80
N GLU A 49 -18.72 40.02 -10.77
CA GLU A 49 -18.60 40.93 -11.92
C GLU A 49 -17.25 41.68 -11.83
N PRO A 50 -16.37 41.61 -12.85
CA PRO A 50 -16.44 40.76 -14.04
C PRO A 50 -16.43 39.25 -13.69
N GLY A 51 -17.26 38.49 -14.40
CA GLY A 51 -17.56 37.10 -14.07
C GLY A 51 -16.38 36.14 -14.25
N LEU A 52 -16.49 34.99 -13.58
CA LEU A 52 -15.42 33.98 -13.45
C LEU A 52 -14.72 33.57 -14.76
N PHE A 53 -15.45 33.48 -15.87
CA PHE A 53 -14.89 33.21 -17.20
C PHE A 53 -14.00 34.35 -17.70
N VAL A 54 -14.51 35.59 -17.66
CA VAL A 54 -13.82 36.78 -18.17
C VAL A 54 -12.52 37.05 -17.40
N THR A 55 -12.49 36.71 -16.10
CA THR A 55 -11.36 36.98 -15.21
C THR A 55 -10.37 35.82 -15.09
N GLY A 56 -10.82 34.56 -15.18
CA GLY A 56 -9.97 33.37 -15.01
C GLY A 56 -9.49 32.69 -16.30
N VAL A 57 -10.16 32.92 -17.44
CA VAL A 57 -9.75 32.34 -18.73
C VAL A 57 -8.92 33.34 -19.52
N PRO A 58 -7.76 32.96 -20.11
CA PRO A 58 -6.94 33.87 -20.91
C PRO A 58 -7.74 34.56 -22.01
N ARG A 59 -7.60 35.89 -22.14
CA ARG A 59 -8.44 36.73 -23.02
C ARG A 59 -8.47 36.26 -24.49
N GLU A 60 -7.32 35.80 -24.99
CA GLU A 60 -7.17 35.24 -26.34
C GLU A 60 -7.98 33.96 -26.57
N TRP A 61 -8.35 33.21 -25.53
CA TRP A 61 -9.20 32.03 -25.65
C TRP A 61 -10.69 32.40 -25.69
N GLN A 62 -11.08 33.55 -25.14
CA GLN A 62 -12.48 33.83 -24.81
C GLN A 62 -13.40 33.85 -26.04
N SER A 63 -12.98 34.47 -27.15
CA SER A 63 -13.75 34.46 -28.42
C SER A 63 -13.92 33.03 -28.97
N PHE A 64 -12.81 32.30 -29.14
CA PHE A 64 -12.82 30.93 -29.65
C PHE A 64 -13.72 29.99 -28.81
N LEU A 65 -13.69 30.12 -27.49
CA LEU A 65 -14.50 29.32 -26.56
C LEU A 65 -15.99 29.67 -26.55
N LEU A 66 -16.39 30.85 -27.01
CA LEU A 66 -17.80 31.26 -27.14
C LEU A 66 -18.36 30.99 -28.54
N GLU A 67 -17.51 31.06 -29.58
CA GLU A 67 -17.85 30.80 -30.98
C GLU A 67 -17.91 29.29 -31.30
N THR A 68 -17.05 28.49 -30.68
CA THR A 68 -17.03 27.03 -30.88
C THR A 68 -18.19 26.34 -30.17
N ASP A 69 -18.89 25.42 -30.85
CA ASP A 69 -19.91 24.61 -30.19
C ASP A 69 -19.28 23.62 -29.17
N PRO A 70 -19.85 23.43 -27.96
CA PRO A 70 -19.29 22.56 -26.93
C PRO A 70 -18.96 21.13 -27.37
N MET A 71 -19.67 20.53 -28.34
CA MET A 71 -19.28 19.20 -28.82
C MET A 71 -18.03 19.24 -29.70
N HIS A 72 -17.95 20.16 -30.66
CA HIS A 72 -16.73 20.39 -31.42
C HIS A 72 -15.55 20.81 -30.53
N PHE A 73 -15.82 21.53 -29.43
CA PHE A 73 -14.80 21.88 -28.45
C PHE A 73 -14.32 20.66 -27.65
N LEU A 74 -15.23 19.79 -27.17
CA LEU A 74 -14.87 18.52 -26.53
C LEU A 74 -14.10 17.59 -27.49
N ASP A 75 -14.47 17.57 -28.77
CA ASP A 75 -13.72 16.84 -29.80
C ASP A 75 -12.32 17.43 -30.02
N PHE A 76 -12.17 18.76 -30.07
CA PHE A 76 -10.86 19.42 -30.12
C PHE A 76 -9.99 19.07 -28.90
N LEU A 77 -10.54 19.16 -27.68
CA LEU A 77 -9.81 18.81 -26.45
C LEU A 77 -9.33 17.35 -26.47
N MET A 78 -10.17 16.41 -26.92
CA MET A 78 -9.99 14.99 -26.59
C MET A 78 -9.84 13.99 -27.74
N ARG A 79 -10.36 14.30 -28.93
CA ARG A 79 -10.55 13.32 -30.02
C ARG A 79 -9.88 13.71 -31.34
N THR A 80 -9.66 15.01 -31.55
CA THR A 80 -9.02 15.57 -32.74
C THR A 80 -7.52 15.33 -32.71
N ASP A 81 -6.93 14.95 -33.84
CA ASP A 81 -5.49 14.96 -34.06
C ASP A 81 -5.00 16.41 -34.12
N LEU A 82 -4.16 16.79 -33.17
CA LEU A 82 -3.70 18.18 -32.99
C LEU A 82 -2.67 18.61 -34.03
N ASP A 83 -2.05 17.67 -34.75
CA ASP A 83 -1.09 17.96 -35.81
C ASP A 83 -1.74 17.97 -37.20
N SER A 84 -3.04 17.58 -37.28
CA SER A 84 -3.90 17.76 -38.45
C SER A 84 -4.60 19.13 -38.52
N LEU A 85 -4.44 19.98 -37.50
CA LEU A 85 -5.16 21.25 -37.36
C LEU A 85 -4.70 22.31 -38.38
N PRO A 86 -5.60 23.25 -38.77
CA PRO A 86 -5.25 24.35 -39.65
C PRO A 86 -4.23 25.30 -38.98
N PRO A 87 -3.35 25.96 -39.76
CA PRO A 87 -2.23 26.71 -39.22
C PRO A 87 -2.67 27.91 -38.35
N PRO A 88 -1.88 28.29 -37.32
CA PRO A 88 -2.19 29.39 -36.43
C PRO A 88 -2.53 30.69 -37.17
N GLY A 89 -3.63 31.34 -36.77
CA GLY A 89 -4.10 32.59 -37.36
C GLY A 89 -5.04 32.46 -38.55
N SER A 90 -5.35 31.24 -39.01
CA SER A 90 -6.49 31.03 -39.92
C SER A 90 -7.83 31.19 -39.19
N ALA A 91 -8.88 31.60 -39.92
CA ALA A 91 -10.21 31.79 -39.33
C ALA A 91 -10.75 30.48 -38.74
N GLY A 92 -11.13 30.49 -37.46
CA GLY A 92 -11.56 29.30 -36.72
C GLY A 92 -10.44 28.42 -36.16
N ALA A 93 -9.16 28.80 -36.29
CA ALA A 93 -8.08 28.10 -35.61
C ALA A 93 -8.06 28.37 -34.09
N PRO A 94 -7.68 27.39 -33.25
CA PRO A 94 -7.49 27.59 -31.82
C PRO A 94 -6.27 28.52 -31.55
N PRO A 95 -6.32 29.36 -30.50
CA PRO A 95 -5.17 30.16 -30.07
C PRO A 95 -3.94 29.29 -29.75
N PRO A 96 -2.70 29.73 -30.06
CA PRO A 96 -1.50 28.92 -29.86
C PRO A 96 -1.30 28.44 -28.42
N SER A 97 -1.58 29.28 -27.45
CA SER A 97 -1.54 28.96 -26.02
C SER A 97 -2.59 27.93 -25.59
N LEU A 98 -3.78 27.94 -26.21
CA LEU A 98 -4.83 26.95 -25.95
C LEU A 98 -4.42 25.60 -26.54
N LEU A 99 -3.90 25.62 -27.77
CA LEU A 99 -3.36 24.42 -28.41
C LEU A 99 -2.20 23.82 -27.58
N GLN A 100 -1.29 24.65 -27.06
CA GLN A 100 -0.21 24.19 -26.18
C GLN A 100 -0.77 23.60 -24.88
N TYR A 101 -1.69 24.29 -24.20
CA TYR A 101 -2.33 23.76 -22.98
C TYR A 101 -3.04 22.41 -23.23
N VAL A 102 -3.69 22.24 -24.39
CA VAL A 102 -4.30 20.96 -24.77
C VAL A 102 -3.25 19.87 -25.03
N LYS A 103 -2.10 20.21 -25.64
CA LYS A 103 -0.97 19.28 -25.76
C LYS A 103 -0.40 18.91 -24.39
N ASP A 104 -0.22 19.86 -23.48
CA ASP A 104 0.31 19.64 -22.13
C ASP A 104 -0.62 18.75 -21.29
N ILE A 105 -1.93 19.02 -21.27
CA ILE A 105 -2.90 18.18 -20.54
C ILE A 105 -2.96 16.76 -21.11
N ARG A 106 -2.89 16.58 -22.45
CA ARG A 106 -2.82 15.24 -23.06
C ARG A 106 -1.51 14.53 -22.69
N LYS A 107 -0.38 15.23 -22.72
CA LYS A 107 0.96 14.71 -22.38
C LYS A 107 1.11 14.30 -20.91
N PHE A 108 0.57 15.10 -19.98
CA PHE A 108 0.62 14.80 -18.54
C PHE A 108 -0.48 13.83 -18.07
N SER A 109 -1.45 13.51 -18.92
CA SER A 109 -2.40 12.43 -18.64
C SER A 109 -1.75 11.07 -18.91
N LEU A 110 -1.78 10.18 -17.92
CA LEU A 110 -1.48 8.76 -18.13
C LEU A 110 -2.42 8.21 -19.23
N ASP A 111 -1.91 7.34 -20.09
CA ASP A 111 -2.68 6.67 -21.12
C ASP A 111 -3.82 5.82 -20.49
N ARG A 112 -4.88 5.66 -21.28
CA ARG A 112 -6.07 4.87 -20.98
C ARG A 112 -6.37 3.84 -22.07
N SER A 113 -5.55 3.75 -23.12
CA SER A 113 -5.71 2.79 -24.21
C SER A 113 -5.65 1.36 -23.67
N PHE A 114 -6.67 0.56 -23.99
CA PHE A 114 -6.82 -0.79 -23.45
C PHE A 114 -6.61 -1.83 -24.55
N GLN A 115 -5.70 -2.77 -24.30
CA GLN A 115 -5.52 -3.95 -25.15
C GLN A 115 -5.71 -5.21 -24.29
N PRO A 116 -6.75 -6.03 -24.53
CA PRO A 116 -7.03 -7.20 -23.69
C PRO A 116 -5.97 -8.28 -23.89
N SER A 117 -5.35 -8.70 -22.78
CA SER A 117 -4.24 -9.67 -22.75
C SER A 117 -4.57 -11.07 -23.32
N LYS A 118 -5.85 -11.44 -23.35
CA LYS A 118 -6.38 -12.64 -24.03
C LYS A 118 -7.55 -12.20 -24.93
N PRO A 119 -7.53 -12.43 -26.26
CA PRO A 119 -8.54 -11.89 -27.21
C PRO A 119 -9.93 -12.55 -27.09
N LYS A 120 -10.07 -13.55 -26.22
CA LYS A 120 -11.35 -14.12 -25.79
C LYS A 120 -11.25 -14.51 -24.33
N LEU A 121 -12.00 -13.80 -23.47
CA LEU A 121 -12.19 -14.16 -22.07
C LEU A 121 -13.41 -15.08 -21.89
N PRO A 122 -13.52 -15.81 -20.76
CA PRO A 122 -14.69 -16.64 -20.46
C PRO A 122 -15.98 -15.83 -20.43
N VAL A 123 -17.01 -16.31 -21.13
CA VAL A 123 -18.35 -15.69 -21.09
C VAL A 123 -19.01 -16.07 -19.77
N LEU A 124 -19.40 -15.08 -18.96
CA LEU A 124 -20.02 -15.32 -17.65
C LEU A 124 -21.33 -16.13 -17.80
N PRO A 125 -21.55 -17.18 -16.99
CA PRO A 125 -22.83 -17.87 -16.93
C PRO A 125 -23.97 -16.90 -16.60
N ARG A 126 -25.16 -17.13 -17.17
CA ARG A 126 -26.34 -16.26 -16.96
C ARG A 126 -26.75 -16.15 -15.48
N SER A 127 -26.49 -17.19 -14.68
CA SER A 127 -26.69 -17.20 -13.22
C SER A 127 -25.74 -16.23 -12.51
N VAL A 128 -24.43 -16.32 -12.79
CA VAL A 128 -23.40 -15.46 -12.21
C VAL A 128 -23.63 -13.99 -12.57
N ALA A 129 -24.00 -13.73 -13.82
CA ALA A 129 -24.25 -12.39 -14.36
C ALA A 129 -25.62 -11.76 -13.95
N LEU A 130 -26.43 -12.43 -13.12
CA LEU A 130 -27.72 -11.90 -12.66
C LEU A 130 -27.55 -10.52 -11.99
N GLY A 131 -28.32 -9.53 -12.45
CA GLY A 131 -28.28 -8.16 -11.93
C GLY A 131 -27.17 -7.26 -12.51
N MET A 132 -26.17 -7.81 -13.20
CA MET A 132 -25.11 -7.01 -13.82
C MET A 132 -25.62 -6.24 -15.05
N LYS A 133 -25.18 -4.98 -15.19
CA LYS A 133 -25.29 -4.18 -16.44
C LYS A 133 -24.07 -4.44 -17.34
N VAL A 134 -24.15 -4.12 -18.64
CA VAL A 134 -23.06 -4.29 -19.64
C VAL A 134 -21.70 -3.86 -19.08
N LYS A 135 -21.56 -2.60 -18.64
CA LYS A 135 -20.39 -2.08 -17.93
C LYS A 135 -19.88 -2.98 -16.78
N LYS A 136 -20.78 -3.50 -15.93
CA LYS A 136 -20.39 -4.32 -14.76
C LYS A 136 -19.93 -5.71 -15.19
N ILE A 137 -20.54 -6.28 -16.24
CA ILE A 137 -20.04 -7.51 -16.88
C ILE A 137 -18.63 -7.26 -17.44
N HIS A 138 -18.44 -6.17 -18.20
CA HIS A 138 -17.15 -5.79 -18.78
C HIS A 138 -16.05 -5.64 -17.72
N GLU A 139 -16.29 -4.87 -16.66
CA GLU A 139 -15.34 -4.71 -15.55
C GLU A 139 -15.00 -6.06 -14.91
N VAL A 140 -16.01 -6.85 -14.55
CA VAL A 140 -15.80 -8.09 -13.79
C VAL A 140 -15.11 -9.16 -14.65
N THR A 141 -15.52 -9.34 -15.91
CA THR A 141 -14.89 -10.31 -16.82
C THR A 141 -13.41 -10.00 -17.05
N HIS A 142 -13.05 -8.73 -17.32
CA HIS A 142 -11.66 -8.34 -17.53
C HIS A 142 -10.84 -8.34 -16.24
N PHE A 143 -11.40 -7.87 -15.11
CA PHE A 143 -10.65 -7.87 -13.85
C PHE A 143 -10.43 -9.27 -13.30
N SER A 144 -11.40 -10.18 -13.43
CA SER A 144 -11.17 -11.59 -13.07
C SER A 144 -10.10 -12.24 -13.93
N GLY A 145 -10.05 -11.94 -15.24
CA GLY A 145 -8.98 -12.42 -16.12
C GLY A 145 -7.60 -11.80 -15.82
N TYR A 146 -7.56 -10.55 -15.36
CA TYR A 146 -6.34 -9.89 -14.88
C TYR A 146 -5.85 -10.50 -13.56
N ILE A 147 -6.74 -10.66 -12.56
CA ILE A 147 -6.41 -11.26 -11.26
C ILE A 147 -5.97 -12.71 -11.41
N ASP A 148 -6.64 -13.50 -12.25
CA ASP A 148 -6.27 -14.89 -12.52
C ASP A 148 -4.83 -14.98 -13.04
N LYS A 149 -4.49 -14.17 -14.06
CA LYS A 149 -3.12 -14.01 -14.56
C LYS A 149 -2.17 -13.47 -13.47
N LEU A 150 -2.58 -12.52 -12.63
CA LEU A 150 -1.75 -12.01 -11.54
C LEU A 150 -1.48 -13.07 -10.48
N CYS A 151 -2.42 -13.97 -10.21
CA CYS A 151 -2.20 -15.13 -9.35
C CYS A 151 -1.26 -16.16 -9.98
N GLU A 152 -1.35 -16.40 -11.30
CA GLU A 152 -0.37 -17.19 -12.05
C GLU A 152 1.03 -16.54 -11.95
N ASP A 153 1.12 -15.25 -12.25
CA ASP A 153 2.36 -14.44 -12.24
C ASP A 153 3.01 -14.38 -10.84
N VAL A 154 2.20 -14.22 -9.78
CA VAL A 154 2.68 -14.24 -8.39
C VAL A 154 3.16 -15.64 -8.01
N ALA A 155 2.39 -16.69 -8.30
CA ALA A 155 2.79 -18.07 -7.99
C ALA A 155 4.10 -18.47 -8.71
N GLU A 156 4.29 -18.07 -9.97
CA GLU A 156 5.54 -18.26 -10.70
C GLU A 156 6.71 -17.47 -10.07
N ALA A 157 6.46 -16.22 -9.65
CA ALA A 157 7.50 -15.31 -9.15
C ALA A 157 7.75 -15.36 -7.62
N THR A 158 7.01 -16.17 -6.86
CA THR A 158 7.22 -16.39 -5.41
C THR A 158 7.31 -17.87 -5.01
N GLY A 159 6.80 -18.78 -5.85
CA GLY A 159 6.53 -20.18 -5.48
C GLY A 159 5.23 -20.38 -4.68
N ASP A 160 4.57 -19.29 -4.27
CA ASP A 160 3.47 -19.27 -3.31
C ASP A 160 2.17 -18.80 -3.98
N THR A 161 1.28 -19.73 -4.33
CA THR A 161 -0.04 -19.39 -4.87
C THR A 161 -0.89 -18.68 -3.81
N PRO A 162 -1.52 -17.51 -4.13
CA PRO A 162 -2.48 -16.86 -3.26
C PRO A 162 -3.65 -17.81 -2.92
N THR A 163 -3.82 -18.11 -1.64
CA THR A 163 -4.88 -19.01 -1.14
C THR A 163 -6.23 -18.30 -0.96
N HIS A 164 -6.22 -16.98 -0.76
CA HIS A 164 -7.43 -16.18 -0.51
C HIS A 164 -7.39 -14.85 -1.29
N LEU A 165 -8.47 -14.50 -2.00
CA LEU A 165 -8.64 -13.20 -2.63
C LEU A 165 -9.60 -12.34 -1.80
N VAL A 166 -9.13 -11.21 -1.30
CA VAL A 166 -9.88 -10.36 -0.35
C VAL A 166 -10.54 -9.20 -1.11
N ASP A 167 -11.84 -9.29 -1.37
CA ASP A 167 -12.60 -8.29 -2.15
C ASP A 167 -13.04 -7.13 -1.23
N PHE A 168 -12.22 -6.08 -1.18
CA PHE A 168 -12.46 -4.91 -0.34
C PHE A 168 -13.58 -4.03 -0.91
N GLY A 169 -14.70 -3.94 -0.17
CA GLY A 169 -15.89 -3.22 -0.61
C GLY A 169 -16.76 -4.03 -1.58
N SER A 170 -16.68 -5.36 -1.51
CA SER A 170 -17.37 -6.35 -2.36
C SER A 170 -18.84 -6.03 -2.69
N GLY A 171 -19.60 -5.47 -1.74
CA GLY A 171 -20.95 -4.94 -1.95
C GLY A 171 -21.98 -6.00 -2.31
N GLN A 172 -22.25 -6.18 -3.60
CA GLN A 172 -23.12 -7.26 -4.13
C GLN A 172 -22.32 -8.51 -4.58
N ASN A 173 -21.01 -8.50 -4.32
CA ASN A 173 -20.05 -9.57 -4.56
C ASN A 173 -19.99 -10.09 -6.01
N TYR A 174 -20.11 -9.18 -6.99
CA TYR A 174 -20.06 -9.54 -8.41
C TYR A 174 -18.67 -10.02 -8.86
N LEU A 175 -17.60 -9.42 -8.31
CA LEU A 175 -16.22 -9.79 -8.60
C LEU A 175 -15.90 -11.15 -7.96
N GLY A 176 -16.11 -11.29 -6.65
CA GLY A 176 -15.91 -12.55 -5.94
C GLY A 176 -16.71 -13.71 -6.52
N ARG A 177 -18.02 -13.57 -6.75
CA ARG A 177 -18.83 -14.64 -7.38
C ARG A 177 -18.29 -15.07 -8.73
N THR A 178 -17.69 -14.15 -9.50
CA THR A 178 -17.06 -14.49 -10.78
C THR A 178 -15.73 -15.22 -10.59
N LEU A 179 -14.87 -14.76 -9.67
CA LEU A 179 -13.60 -15.44 -9.34
C LEU A 179 -13.81 -16.82 -8.70
N ALA A 180 -14.89 -17.01 -7.94
CA ALA A 180 -15.29 -18.31 -7.40
C ALA A 180 -15.94 -19.23 -8.48
N SER A 181 -16.34 -18.67 -9.63
CA SER A 181 -16.92 -19.46 -10.72
C SER A 181 -15.85 -20.14 -11.59
N PRO A 182 -16.19 -21.27 -12.23
CA PRO A 182 -15.40 -21.79 -13.34
C PRO A 182 -15.24 -20.74 -14.45
N PRO A 183 -14.05 -20.60 -15.06
CA PRO A 183 -12.88 -21.47 -14.88
C PRO A 183 -11.99 -21.14 -13.68
N TYR A 184 -12.19 -19.99 -13.02
CA TYR A 184 -11.25 -19.40 -12.07
C TYR A 184 -11.18 -20.13 -10.73
N ASN A 185 -12.32 -20.57 -10.19
CA ASN A 185 -12.46 -21.42 -8.99
C ASN A 185 -11.65 -20.97 -7.76
N LYS A 186 -11.48 -19.67 -7.53
CA LYS A 186 -10.71 -19.11 -6.41
C LYS A 186 -11.52 -19.09 -5.11
N HIS A 187 -10.84 -19.05 -3.97
CA HIS A 187 -11.44 -18.79 -2.66
C HIS A 187 -11.47 -17.27 -2.40
N ILE A 188 -12.65 -16.73 -2.10
CA ILE A 188 -12.89 -15.29 -1.91
C ILE A 188 -13.30 -14.97 -0.48
N VAL A 189 -12.66 -13.96 0.10
CA VAL A 189 -13.08 -13.29 1.33
C VAL A 189 -13.74 -11.97 0.96
N ALA A 190 -15.08 -11.95 0.93
CA ALA A 190 -15.86 -10.76 0.61
C ALA A 190 -16.01 -9.86 1.85
N VAL A 191 -15.24 -8.78 1.90
CA VAL A 191 -15.24 -7.84 3.03
C VAL A 191 -16.19 -6.68 2.74
N GLU A 192 -17.16 -6.46 3.64
CA GLU A 192 -18.09 -5.33 3.55
C GLU A 192 -18.51 -4.84 4.95
N SER A 193 -18.66 -3.52 5.03
CA SER A 193 -19.05 -2.74 6.21
C SER A 193 -20.56 -2.64 6.45
N LYS A 194 -21.37 -3.06 5.47
CA LYS A 194 -22.84 -2.93 5.44
C LYS A 194 -23.50 -4.30 5.28
N GLU A 195 -24.08 -4.80 6.36
CA GLU A 195 -24.84 -6.06 6.37
C GLU A 195 -25.95 -6.12 5.31
N ALA A 196 -26.64 -5.01 5.05
CA ALA A 196 -27.65 -4.93 3.99
C ALA A 196 -27.10 -5.18 2.57
N ASN A 197 -25.84 -4.85 2.29
CA ASN A 197 -25.19 -5.17 1.02
C ASN A 197 -24.90 -6.69 0.97
N MET A 198 -24.30 -7.23 2.03
CA MET A 198 -24.02 -8.68 2.14
C MET A 198 -25.28 -9.54 2.08
N ALA A 199 -26.38 -9.13 2.71
CA ALA A 199 -27.66 -9.84 2.61
C ALA A 199 -28.17 -9.90 1.15
N GLY A 200 -28.01 -8.81 0.39
CA GLY A 200 -28.30 -8.78 -1.05
C GLY A 200 -27.34 -9.68 -1.86
N ALA A 201 -26.07 -9.73 -1.49
CA ALA A 201 -25.07 -10.59 -2.14
C ALA A 201 -25.36 -12.08 -1.89
N LYS A 202 -25.56 -12.49 -0.63
CA LYS A 202 -25.94 -13.87 -0.23
C LYS A 202 -27.23 -14.34 -0.92
N ALA A 203 -28.20 -13.44 -1.10
CA ALA A 203 -29.43 -13.74 -1.86
C ALA A 203 -29.16 -14.00 -3.36
N LEU A 204 -28.22 -13.30 -3.97
CA LEU A 204 -27.77 -13.56 -5.35
C LEU A 204 -26.92 -14.84 -5.45
N ASP A 205 -26.17 -15.21 -4.42
CA ASP A 205 -25.40 -16.45 -4.38
C ASP A 205 -26.30 -17.70 -4.38
N ILE A 206 -27.39 -17.67 -3.61
CA ILE A 206 -28.45 -18.70 -3.64
C ILE A 206 -29.08 -18.80 -5.04
N LEU A 207 -29.37 -17.68 -5.70
CA LEU A 207 -29.89 -17.66 -7.07
C LEU A 207 -28.86 -18.11 -8.12
N SER A 208 -27.57 -18.06 -7.78
CA SER A 208 -26.46 -18.43 -8.67
C SER A 208 -26.02 -19.89 -8.50
N GLY A 209 -26.41 -20.56 -7.42
CA GLY A 209 -26.00 -21.91 -7.07
C GLY A 209 -24.73 -22.01 -6.21
N PHE A 210 -24.28 -20.90 -5.60
CA PHE A 210 -23.09 -20.85 -4.72
C PHE A 210 -23.40 -21.11 -3.24
N ALA A 211 -24.66 -21.00 -2.84
CA ALA A 211 -25.11 -21.26 -1.49
C ALA A 211 -26.45 -21.98 -1.50
N GLU A 212 -26.66 -22.89 -0.55
CA GLU A 212 -28.00 -23.39 -0.27
C GLU A 212 -28.71 -22.48 0.75
N MET A 213 -30.02 -22.31 0.59
CA MET A 213 -30.84 -21.72 1.64
C MET A 213 -31.06 -22.76 2.75
N GLU A 214 -30.82 -22.37 4.00
CA GLU A 214 -30.97 -23.19 5.21
C GLU A 214 -32.26 -24.05 5.20
N LYS A 215 -32.12 -25.37 5.43
CA LYS A 215 -33.20 -26.36 5.30
C LYS A 215 -33.80 -26.76 6.65
N VAL A 216 -34.45 -25.81 7.33
CA VAL A 216 -35.08 -26.04 8.64
C VAL A 216 -36.20 -27.10 8.58
N PRO A 217 -36.20 -28.13 9.45
CA PRO A 217 -37.19 -29.21 9.49
C PRO A 217 -38.50 -28.78 10.17
N ARG A 218 -39.29 -27.93 9.50
CA ARG A 218 -40.58 -27.43 10.02
C ARG A 218 -41.79 -28.28 9.62
N ASN A 219 -42.74 -28.45 10.55
CA ASN A 219 -44.06 -29.00 10.25
C ASN A 219 -44.88 -28.00 9.40
N LYS A 220 -44.89 -28.23 8.08
CA LYS A 220 -45.53 -27.34 7.08
C LYS A 220 -47.01 -27.08 7.33
N ARG A 221 -47.75 -27.96 8.02
CA ARG A 221 -49.16 -27.69 8.36
C ARG A 221 -49.24 -26.64 9.46
N ILE A 222 -48.58 -26.88 10.60
CA ILE A 222 -48.61 -26.00 11.78
C ILE A 222 -48.08 -24.59 11.44
N TYR A 223 -46.92 -24.51 10.79
CA TYR A 223 -46.32 -23.22 10.39
C TYR A 223 -47.25 -22.42 9.46
N ASN A 224 -47.90 -23.07 8.48
CA ASN A 224 -48.84 -22.39 7.59
C ASN A 224 -50.09 -21.91 8.33
N THR A 225 -50.63 -22.67 9.29
CA THR A 225 -51.78 -22.25 10.11
C THR A 225 -51.44 -21.03 10.98
N ILE A 226 -50.25 -21.00 11.60
CA ILE A 226 -49.76 -19.85 12.38
C ILE A 226 -49.65 -18.62 11.46
N ILE A 227 -48.98 -18.74 10.32
CA ILE A 227 -48.79 -17.66 9.34
C ILE A 227 -50.12 -17.15 8.74
N GLN A 228 -51.11 -18.03 8.55
CA GLN A 228 -52.46 -17.64 8.09
C GLN A 228 -53.28 -16.93 9.18
N THR A 229 -53.00 -17.21 10.46
CA THR A 229 -53.64 -16.54 11.61
C THR A 229 -53.10 -15.13 11.83
N VAL A 230 -51.88 -14.81 11.36
CA VAL A 230 -51.23 -13.50 11.52
C VAL A 230 -51.43 -12.61 10.28
N PRO A 231 -51.88 -11.34 10.45
CA PRO A 231 -51.93 -10.32 9.39
C PRO A 231 -50.60 -10.14 8.67
N GLU A 232 -50.63 -9.86 7.36
CA GLU A 232 -49.45 -9.93 6.49
C GLU A 232 -48.35 -8.92 6.85
N ASP A 233 -48.73 -7.78 7.40
CA ASP A 233 -47.85 -6.74 7.97
C ASP A 233 -47.12 -7.19 9.25
N ARG A 234 -47.71 -8.12 10.01
CA ARG A 234 -47.13 -8.65 11.28
C ARG A 234 -46.50 -10.04 11.16
N ARG A 235 -46.36 -10.59 9.95
CA ARG A 235 -45.66 -11.89 9.74
C ARG A 235 -44.14 -11.84 9.92
N HIS A 236 -43.59 -10.67 10.24
CA HIS A 236 -42.19 -10.46 10.64
C HIS A 236 -42.04 -10.16 12.14
N ASP A 237 -43.12 -10.24 12.92
CA ASP A 237 -43.15 -10.01 14.36
C ASP A 237 -43.18 -11.37 15.08
N GLU A 238 -42.06 -11.74 15.69
CA GLU A 238 -41.86 -13.04 16.33
C GLU A 238 -42.83 -13.28 17.49
N GLU A 239 -43.18 -12.25 18.26
CA GLU A 239 -44.15 -12.35 19.35
C GLU A 239 -45.59 -12.45 18.83
N ALA A 240 -45.91 -11.84 17.69
CA ALA A 240 -47.19 -12.08 17.01
C ALA A 240 -47.31 -13.54 16.53
N LEU A 241 -46.22 -14.14 16.05
CA LEU A 241 -46.19 -15.55 15.64
C LEU A 241 -46.30 -16.51 16.84
N LYS A 242 -45.55 -16.26 17.93
CA LYS A 242 -45.68 -17.01 19.20
C LYS A 242 -47.09 -16.91 19.78
N GLN A 243 -47.67 -15.71 19.80
CA GLN A 243 -49.03 -15.53 20.32
C GLN A 243 -50.08 -16.23 19.45
N ALA A 244 -49.92 -16.24 18.12
CA ALA A 244 -50.77 -17.02 17.24
C ALA A 244 -50.63 -18.53 17.48
N ALA A 245 -49.44 -19.03 17.80
CA ALA A 245 -49.23 -20.43 18.18
C ALA A 245 -49.89 -20.78 19.53
N ARG A 246 -49.74 -19.92 20.57
CA ARG A 246 -50.48 -20.08 21.85
C ARG A 246 -52.00 -20.11 21.63
N ASN A 247 -52.52 -19.23 20.79
CA ASN A 247 -53.95 -19.16 20.45
C ASN A 247 -54.46 -20.41 19.71
N LEU A 248 -53.57 -21.23 19.12
CA LEU A 248 -53.90 -22.52 18.51
C LEU A 248 -53.84 -23.69 19.50
N GLY A 249 -53.64 -23.41 20.80
CA GLY A 249 -53.60 -24.40 21.87
C GLY A 249 -52.24 -25.06 22.09
N MET A 250 -51.16 -24.50 21.53
CA MET A 250 -49.81 -25.01 21.68
C MET A 250 -49.19 -24.52 23.00
N THR A 251 -48.47 -25.42 23.69
CA THR A 251 -47.73 -25.09 24.91
C THR A 251 -46.46 -24.28 24.61
N ASP A 252 -45.96 -23.53 25.59
CA ASP A 252 -44.72 -22.76 25.42
C ASP A 252 -43.50 -23.66 25.10
N ASP A 253 -43.45 -24.89 25.64
CA ASP A 253 -42.43 -25.89 25.30
C ASP A 253 -42.52 -26.33 23.83
N GLU A 254 -43.73 -26.62 23.32
CA GLU A 254 -43.92 -26.94 21.90
C GLU A 254 -43.54 -25.76 20.99
N ILE A 255 -43.90 -24.54 21.39
CA ILE A 255 -43.56 -23.31 20.65
C ILE A 255 -42.05 -23.09 20.62
N ALA A 256 -41.34 -23.36 21.71
CA ALA A 256 -39.87 -23.29 21.77
C ALA A 256 -39.18 -24.31 20.83
N THR A 257 -39.84 -25.41 20.47
CA THR A 257 -39.33 -26.38 19.46
C THR A 257 -39.67 -26.01 18.02
N ILE A 258 -40.50 -24.99 17.78
CA ILE A 258 -40.92 -24.59 16.44
C ILE A 258 -40.12 -23.37 15.98
N ASP A 259 -39.34 -23.58 14.92
CA ASP A 259 -38.69 -22.48 14.23
C ASP A 259 -39.74 -21.62 13.48
N LEU A 260 -39.98 -20.43 14.03
CA LEU A 260 -40.93 -19.45 13.50
C LEU A 260 -40.29 -18.45 12.52
N ARG A 261 -38.97 -18.52 12.28
CA ARG A 261 -38.24 -17.57 11.42
C ARG A 261 -38.88 -17.43 10.04
N SER A 262 -38.88 -16.21 9.52
CA SER A 262 -39.33 -15.91 8.16
C SER A 262 -38.28 -16.33 7.14
N ARG A 263 -38.69 -16.48 5.87
CA ARG A 263 -37.76 -16.84 4.78
C ARG A 263 -36.57 -15.86 4.62
N ARG A 264 -36.64 -14.65 5.21
CA ARG A 264 -35.56 -13.65 5.18
C ARG A 264 -34.52 -13.80 6.30
N GLU A 265 -34.83 -14.51 7.38
CA GLU A 265 -33.88 -14.83 8.46
C GLU A 265 -33.19 -16.20 8.29
N MET A 266 -33.55 -16.94 7.23
CA MET A 266 -32.90 -18.20 6.85
C MET A 266 -31.48 -17.90 6.35
N GLN A 267 -30.49 -18.62 6.86
CA GLN A 267 -29.11 -18.38 6.49
C GLN A 267 -28.77 -18.96 5.10
N ALA A 268 -27.72 -18.40 4.48
CA ALA A 268 -27.10 -18.95 3.29
C ALA A 268 -25.95 -19.87 3.74
N ILE A 269 -26.06 -21.16 3.45
CA ILE A 269 -25.07 -22.19 3.77
C ILE A 269 -24.12 -22.35 2.59
N TYR A 270 -22.83 -22.24 2.85
CA TYR A 270 -21.75 -22.42 1.88
C TYR A 270 -21.04 -23.74 2.18
N THR A 271 -21.09 -24.67 1.23
CA THR A 271 -20.41 -25.98 1.33
C THR A 271 -19.11 -25.94 0.53
N ALA A 272 -17.97 -26.06 1.19
CA ALA A 272 -16.69 -26.15 0.51
C ALA A 272 -16.53 -27.52 -0.17
N GLU A 273 -16.41 -27.53 -1.49
CA GLU A 273 -16.14 -28.71 -2.30
C GLU A 273 -14.75 -28.60 -2.94
N GLU A 274 -14.00 -29.71 -2.96
CA GLU A 274 -12.65 -29.74 -3.51
C GLU A 274 -12.64 -29.40 -5.01
N GLY A 275 -11.78 -28.46 -5.42
CA GLY A 275 -11.67 -27.99 -6.81
C GLY A 275 -12.75 -26.99 -7.28
N LYS A 276 -13.71 -26.60 -6.41
CA LYS A 276 -14.64 -25.48 -6.67
C LYS A 276 -14.21 -24.23 -5.92
N GLY A 277 -14.51 -23.05 -6.47
CA GLY A 277 -14.34 -21.79 -5.76
C GLY A 277 -15.35 -21.65 -4.60
N TYR A 278 -14.94 -20.95 -3.56
CA TYR A 278 -15.69 -20.75 -2.32
C TYR A 278 -15.78 -19.27 -1.98
N ILE A 279 -16.83 -18.88 -1.25
CA ILE A 279 -17.11 -17.48 -0.89
C ILE A 279 -17.40 -17.41 0.60
N GLU A 280 -16.56 -16.67 1.33
CA GLU A 280 -16.80 -16.30 2.71
C GLU A 280 -17.16 -14.80 2.80
N TYR A 281 -17.99 -14.44 3.77
CA TYR A 281 -18.45 -13.06 4.00
C TYR A 281 -18.01 -12.58 5.38
N VAL A 282 -17.13 -11.58 5.40
CA VAL A 282 -16.59 -11.00 6.63
C VAL A 282 -17.18 -9.61 6.86
N VAL A 283 -17.80 -9.41 8.02
CA VAL A 283 -18.24 -8.08 8.46
C VAL A 283 -17.00 -7.31 8.90
N GLY A 284 -16.62 -6.31 8.11
CA GLY A 284 -15.34 -5.63 8.28
C GLY A 284 -15.37 -4.20 7.81
N ARG A 285 -14.78 -3.31 8.62
CA ARG A 285 -14.54 -1.91 8.27
C ARG A 285 -13.03 -1.69 8.26
N LEU A 286 -12.44 -1.61 7.07
CA LEU A 286 -11.03 -1.21 6.95
C LEU A 286 -10.90 0.24 7.43
N GLU A 287 -10.28 0.41 8.58
CA GLU A 287 -9.73 1.66 9.09
C GLU A 287 -8.24 1.40 9.31
N HIS A 288 -7.38 2.35 8.92
CA HIS A 288 -5.90 2.25 9.07
C HIS A 288 -5.22 1.04 8.40
N ALA A 289 -5.90 0.37 7.46
CA ALA A 289 -5.40 -0.79 6.70
C ALA A 289 -5.13 -2.09 7.50
N ASP A 290 -5.55 -2.15 8.77
CA ASP A 290 -5.47 -3.35 9.59
C ASP A 290 -6.50 -4.42 9.14
N LEU A 291 -6.06 -5.67 9.06
CA LEU A 291 -6.88 -6.84 8.75
C LEU A 291 -6.95 -7.84 9.91
N SER A 292 -6.41 -7.53 11.09
CA SER A 292 -6.44 -8.38 12.29
C SER A 292 -7.83 -8.97 12.55
N GLY A 293 -8.87 -8.12 12.59
CA GLY A 293 -10.26 -8.53 12.79
C GLY A 293 -10.89 -9.30 11.61
N VAL A 294 -10.32 -9.24 10.41
CA VAL A 294 -10.70 -10.09 9.26
C VAL A 294 -10.05 -11.47 9.41
N ILE A 295 -8.74 -11.50 9.65
CA ILE A 295 -7.93 -12.70 9.88
C ILE A 295 -8.47 -13.52 11.07
N SER A 296 -8.89 -12.85 12.15
CA SER A 296 -9.51 -13.49 13.32
C SER A 296 -10.87 -14.12 13.01
N GLN A 297 -11.67 -13.55 12.11
CA GLN A 297 -12.95 -14.14 11.69
C GLN A 297 -12.70 -15.40 10.83
N LEU A 298 -11.80 -15.33 9.84
CA LEU A 298 -11.41 -16.47 9.00
C LEU A 298 -10.84 -17.65 9.82
N ARG A 299 -10.03 -17.34 10.85
CA ARG A 299 -9.47 -18.35 11.77
C ARG A 299 -10.50 -18.95 12.75
N ALA A 300 -11.74 -18.44 12.76
CA ALA A 300 -12.82 -18.91 13.64
C ALA A 300 -14.00 -19.54 12.87
N SER A 301 -14.00 -19.48 11.53
CA SER A 301 -15.04 -20.02 10.66
C SER A 301 -14.68 -21.37 10.02
N GLU A 302 -13.40 -21.69 9.86
CA GLU A 302 -12.95 -22.98 9.32
C GLU A 302 -12.94 -24.10 10.38
N ASP A 303 -13.31 -25.32 9.95
CA ASP A 303 -13.08 -26.56 10.72
C ASP A 303 -11.59 -26.73 11.07
N ALA A 304 -11.32 -27.27 12.26
CA ALA A 304 -10.01 -27.26 12.92
C ALA A 304 -8.88 -28.07 12.23
N ASP A 305 -9.14 -28.64 11.05
CA ASP A 305 -8.29 -29.60 10.33
C ASP A 305 -7.60 -29.02 9.07
N ARG A 306 -7.79 -27.71 8.79
CA ARG A 306 -7.15 -27.01 7.66
C ARG A 306 -5.84 -26.27 8.05
N PRO A 307 -4.81 -26.27 7.19
CA PRO A 307 -3.52 -25.65 7.48
C PRO A 307 -3.61 -24.12 7.47
N LYS A 308 -3.08 -23.49 8.52
CA LYS A 308 -3.36 -22.09 8.93
C LYS A 308 -2.61 -21.01 8.11
N ASP A 309 -2.24 -21.30 6.87
CA ASP A 309 -1.43 -20.43 6.01
C ASP A 309 -2.27 -19.52 5.10
N LEU A 310 -2.52 -18.30 5.58
CA LEU A 310 -3.23 -17.27 4.85
C LEU A 310 -2.28 -16.50 3.93
N ARG A 311 -2.26 -16.87 2.64
CA ARG A 311 -1.55 -16.13 1.57
C ARG A 311 -2.58 -15.34 0.78
N MET A 312 -2.72 -14.07 1.12
CA MET A 312 -3.83 -13.23 0.68
C MET A 312 -3.41 -12.35 -0.51
N MET A 313 -4.36 -12.04 -1.40
CA MET A 313 -4.24 -10.95 -2.37
C MET A 313 -5.42 -9.99 -2.19
N ALA A 314 -5.15 -8.71 -1.97
CA ALA A 314 -6.20 -7.70 -1.85
C ALA A 314 -6.70 -7.33 -3.24
N VAL A 315 -7.99 -7.50 -3.50
CA VAL A 315 -8.60 -7.13 -4.78
C VAL A 315 -9.71 -6.13 -4.54
N SER A 316 -9.90 -5.18 -5.44
CA SER A 316 -11.06 -4.29 -5.38
C SER A 316 -11.35 -3.64 -6.72
N ILE A 317 -12.63 -3.64 -7.11
CA ILE A 317 -13.17 -2.73 -8.11
C ILE A 317 -14.11 -1.74 -7.45
N HIS A 318 -13.99 -0.46 -7.82
CA HIS A 318 -14.75 0.64 -7.22
C HIS A 318 -14.37 0.95 -5.76
N SER A 319 -13.11 0.76 -5.39
CA SER A 319 -12.59 1.31 -4.13
C SER A 319 -12.78 2.84 -4.10
N CYS A 320 -13.66 3.30 -3.20
CA CYS A 320 -14.03 4.70 -3.07
C CYS A 320 -13.20 5.38 -1.98
N GLY A 321 -12.63 6.55 -2.28
CA GLY A 321 -11.85 7.31 -1.31
C GLY A 321 -10.71 6.51 -0.67
N ASN A 322 -10.52 6.70 0.63
CA ASN A 322 -9.46 6.07 1.41
C ASN A 322 -9.51 4.54 1.40
N LEU A 323 -10.61 3.87 1.00
CA LEU A 323 -10.61 2.41 0.85
C LEU A 323 -9.53 1.95 -0.15
N SER A 324 -9.26 2.74 -1.19
CA SER A 324 -8.15 2.49 -2.11
C SER A 324 -6.76 2.74 -1.49
N HIS A 325 -6.66 3.59 -0.48
CA HIS A 325 -5.41 3.82 0.27
C HIS A 325 -5.20 2.70 1.29
N TYR A 326 -6.25 2.25 1.98
CA TYR A 326 -6.19 1.12 2.90
C TYR A 326 -5.87 -0.18 2.18
N GLY A 327 -6.46 -0.45 1.01
CA GLY A 327 -6.16 -1.64 0.21
C GLY A 327 -4.77 -1.66 -0.44
N ILE A 328 -4.10 -0.49 -0.51
CA ILE A 328 -2.69 -0.37 -0.93
C ILE A 328 -1.77 -0.55 0.28
N ARG A 329 -2.04 0.19 1.37
CA ARG A 329 -1.32 0.07 2.65
C ARG A 329 -1.40 -1.34 3.23
N SER A 330 -2.46 -2.11 2.98
CA SER A 330 -2.61 -3.46 3.52
C SER A 330 -1.54 -4.44 3.03
N LEU A 331 -0.83 -4.16 1.93
CA LEU A 331 0.36 -4.92 1.50
C LEU A 331 1.53 -4.76 2.46
N ILE A 332 1.71 -3.54 2.98
CA ILE A 332 2.76 -3.13 3.90
C ILE A 332 2.40 -3.53 5.34
N THR A 333 1.14 -3.32 5.73
CA THR A 333 0.66 -3.48 7.10
C THR A 333 0.32 -4.93 7.49
N ASN A 334 0.08 -5.84 6.53
CA ASN A 334 -0.34 -7.21 6.82
C ASN A 334 0.47 -8.21 5.96
N PRO A 335 1.57 -8.81 6.44
CA PRO A 335 2.43 -9.63 5.58
C PRO A 335 1.87 -11.02 5.21
N CYS A 336 0.67 -11.37 5.68
CA CYS A 336 -0.16 -12.40 5.04
C CYS A 336 -0.57 -12.02 3.60
N MET A 337 -0.64 -10.72 3.31
CA MET A 337 -0.85 -10.14 1.99
C MET A 337 0.42 -10.31 1.14
N LYS A 338 0.29 -10.90 -0.05
CA LYS A 338 1.40 -11.20 -0.96
C LYS A 338 1.40 -10.36 -2.24
N ALA A 339 0.26 -9.75 -2.58
CA ALA A 339 0.07 -8.87 -3.74
C ALA A 339 -1.22 -8.05 -3.58
N VAL A 340 -1.38 -6.98 -4.37
CA VAL A 340 -2.63 -6.18 -4.40
C VAL A 340 -3.08 -5.85 -5.82
N ALA A 341 -4.39 -5.69 -6.02
CA ALA A 341 -4.99 -5.27 -7.28
C ALA A 341 -6.19 -4.34 -6.99
N ILE A 342 -5.93 -3.03 -6.90
CA ILE A 342 -6.91 -2.04 -6.39
C ILE A 342 -7.25 -1.00 -7.46
N VAL A 343 -8.46 -1.10 -8.04
CA VAL A 343 -9.00 -0.09 -8.96
C VAL A 343 -9.87 0.91 -8.18
N GLY A 344 -9.33 2.11 -7.95
CA GLY A 344 -10.06 3.23 -7.37
C GLY A 344 -11.10 3.82 -8.35
N CYS A 345 -12.21 4.37 -7.84
CA CYS A 345 -13.21 5.03 -8.72
C CYS A 345 -13.81 6.37 -8.27
N CYS A 346 -13.70 6.73 -6.98
CA CYS A 346 -14.32 7.92 -6.41
C CYS A 346 -13.33 8.70 -5.54
N TYR A 347 -12.50 9.54 -6.16
CA TYR A 347 -11.52 10.38 -5.48
C TYR A 347 -12.15 11.47 -4.59
N ASN A 348 -13.38 11.89 -4.88
CA ASN A 348 -14.19 12.80 -4.05
C ASN A 348 -14.30 12.36 -2.57
N LEU A 349 -14.13 11.07 -2.26
CA LEU A 349 -14.18 10.54 -0.89
C LEU A 349 -12.79 10.33 -0.25
N LEU A 350 -11.71 10.82 -0.87
CA LEU A 350 -10.40 10.93 -0.23
C LEU A 350 -10.40 12.04 0.83
N THR A 351 -9.66 11.85 1.91
CA THR A 351 -9.29 12.89 2.88
C THR A 351 -7.95 13.55 2.51
N GLU A 352 -7.52 14.56 3.27
CA GLU A 352 -6.27 15.31 3.02
C GLU A 352 -5.28 15.11 4.18
N LYS A 353 -4.03 14.75 3.84
CA LYS A 353 -2.86 14.68 4.75
C LYS A 353 -2.31 16.07 5.04
N LEU A 354 -2.24 16.92 4.02
CA LEU A 354 -1.66 18.26 4.08
C LEU A 354 -2.62 19.27 4.73
N THR A 355 -2.12 20.06 5.68
CA THR A 355 -2.90 21.09 6.39
C THR A 355 -2.10 22.38 6.64
N PRO A 356 -2.77 23.55 6.76
CA PRO A 356 -4.20 23.78 6.52
C PRO A 356 -4.56 23.57 5.03
N PRO A 357 -5.81 23.22 4.69
CA PRO A 357 -6.27 23.22 3.30
C PRO A 357 -5.96 24.58 2.67
N THR A 358 -5.17 24.57 1.61
CA THR A 358 -4.16 25.61 1.35
C THR A 358 -4.74 27.00 1.09
N HIS A 359 -4.25 27.98 1.86
CA HIS A 359 -4.47 29.42 1.66
C HIS A 359 -3.39 30.10 0.80
N LYS A 360 -2.52 29.33 0.11
CA LYS A 360 -1.27 29.82 -0.49
C LYS A 360 -1.10 29.58 -2.00
N LEU A 361 -1.86 28.68 -2.61
CA LEU A 361 -1.78 28.48 -4.06
C LEU A 361 -2.67 29.50 -4.80
N PRO A 362 -2.23 30.07 -5.93
CA PRO A 362 -3.05 30.92 -6.77
C PRO A 362 -4.41 30.28 -7.07
N PHE A 363 -5.47 31.08 -7.02
CA PHE A 363 -6.86 30.68 -7.29
C PHE A 363 -7.47 29.63 -6.36
N GLN A 364 -6.71 28.99 -5.46
CA GLN A 364 -7.26 27.99 -4.54
C GLN A 364 -8.16 28.65 -3.49
N ARG A 365 -9.48 28.58 -3.72
CA ARG A 365 -10.50 29.03 -2.76
C ARG A 365 -10.31 28.30 -1.42
N PRO A 366 -10.29 29.00 -0.27
CA PRO A 366 -10.44 28.36 1.03
C PRO A 366 -11.71 27.51 1.05
N SER A 367 -11.69 26.39 1.78
CA SER A 367 -12.77 25.40 1.74
C SER A 367 -14.04 25.85 2.46
N LEU A 368 -14.78 26.82 1.89
CA LEU A 368 -16.14 27.12 2.30
C LEU A 368 -17.03 25.90 2.08
N ARG A 369 -17.25 25.18 3.19
CA ARG A 369 -18.21 24.08 3.39
C ARG A 369 -18.79 23.53 2.07
N PRO A 370 -18.03 22.68 1.37
CA PRO A 370 -18.49 22.07 0.13
C PRO A 370 -19.87 21.43 0.32
N ILE A 371 -20.74 21.49 -0.68
CA ILE A 371 -22.14 21.05 -0.56
C ILE A 371 -22.30 19.56 -0.18
N ASN A 372 -21.26 18.76 -0.40
CA ASN A 372 -21.17 17.35 -0.02
C ASN A 372 -20.36 17.11 1.27
N ALA A 373 -20.08 18.14 2.07
CA ALA A 373 -19.26 18.06 3.27
C ALA A 373 -19.95 17.31 4.42
N ARG A 374 -19.98 15.98 4.29
CA ARG A 374 -19.63 15.15 5.44
C ARG A 374 -18.23 15.55 5.88
N VAL A 375 -18.26 16.44 6.87
CA VAL A 375 -17.24 16.74 7.87
C VAL A 375 -16.07 17.64 7.42
N ALA A 376 -16.24 18.95 7.66
CA ALA A 376 -15.13 19.91 7.65
C ALA A 376 -14.03 19.56 8.67
N ARG A 377 -14.40 18.87 9.76
CA ARG A 377 -13.50 18.27 10.78
C ARG A 377 -12.52 17.25 10.17
N GLU A 378 -12.85 16.62 9.03
CA GLU A 378 -11.99 15.66 8.34
C GLU A 378 -11.04 16.38 7.36
N SER A 379 -11.50 17.43 6.66
CA SER A 379 -10.64 18.23 5.77
C SER A 379 -9.68 19.16 6.52
N SER A 380 -9.95 19.46 7.79
CA SER A 380 -9.04 20.22 8.67
C SER A 380 -8.24 19.31 9.63
N ARG A 381 -8.24 17.99 9.41
CA ARG A 381 -7.76 17.01 10.41
C ARG A 381 -6.29 16.64 10.27
N GLY A 382 -5.71 16.81 9.08
CA GLY A 382 -4.39 16.27 8.74
C GLY A 382 -4.41 14.75 8.79
N ASP A 383 -5.25 14.13 7.95
CA ASP A 383 -5.43 12.68 7.96
C ASP A 383 -4.19 12.01 7.36
N SER A 384 -3.37 11.38 8.21
CA SER A 384 -2.14 10.68 7.83
C SER A 384 -2.37 9.52 6.85
N GLN A 385 -3.62 9.08 6.66
CA GLN A 385 -4.02 8.04 5.70
C GLN A 385 -4.66 8.60 4.42
N GLY A 386 -4.83 9.93 4.34
CA GLY A 386 -5.43 10.64 3.21
C GLY A 386 -4.51 10.74 1.99
N PHE A 387 -4.79 11.74 1.14
CA PHE A 387 -3.92 12.15 0.03
C PHE A 387 -3.05 13.36 0.43
N PRO A 388 -1.78 13.47 -0.02
CA PRO A 388 -1.02 12.48 -0.78
C PRO A 388 -0.64 11.26 0.07
N LEU A 389 -0.49 10.10 -0.58
CA LEU A 389 -0.09 8.86 0.07
C LEU A 389 1.44 8.79 0.19
N SER A 390 2.14 9.12 -0.89
CA SER A 390 3.60 9.16 -1.00
C SER A 390 4.22 10.38 -0.35
N ASP A 391 5.43 10.24 0.17
CA ASP A 391 6.15 11.38 0.73
C ASP A 391 6.75 12.27 -0.36
N ARG A 392 7.15 11.71 -1.52
CA ARG A 392 7.56 12.45 -2.74
C ARG A 392 6.52 13.49 -3.20
N VAL A 393 5.22 13.23 -3.03
CA VAL A 393 4.14 14.19 -3.33
C VAL A 393 3.73 15.01 -2.10
N SER A 394 3.92 14.47 -0.88
CA SER A 394 3.63 15.18 0.38
C SER A 394 4.64 16.28 0.73
N THR A 395 5.91 16.16 0.29
CA THR A 395 6.97 17.12 0.61
C THR A 395 7.44 17.93 -0.60
N TYR A 396 6.84 17.73 -1.77
CA TYR A 396 7.21 18.45 -3.01
C TYR A 396 7.24 19.98 -2.82
N ASN A 397 8.30 20.63 -3.33
CA ASN A 397 8.58 22.06 -3.11
C ASN A 397 8.51 22.53 -1.64
N GLY A 398 8.72 21.63 -0.67
CA GLY A 398 8.70 21.90 0.77
C GLY A 398 7.31 22.13 1.37
N HIS A 399 6.23 21.84 0.63
CA HIS A 399 4.85 22.02 1.10
C HIS A 399 3.84 20.99 0.57
N GLY A 400 4.24 20.14 -0.37
CA GLY A 400 3.43 19.11 -0.99
C GLY A 400 2.44 19.65 -2.02
N ILE A 401 1.80 18.73 -2.75
CA ILE A 401 0.74 19.06 -3.73
C ILE A 401 -0.62 18.64 -3.15
N PRO A 402 -1.38 19.55 -2.50
CA PRO A 402 -2.69 19.25 -1.96
C PRO A 402 -3.78 19.28 -3.05
N LEU A 403 -4.86 18.50 -2.89
CA LEU A 403 -5.95 18.42 -3.87
C LEU A 403 -7.28 18.80 -3.26
N ASN A 404 -7.77 20.03 -3.48
CA ASN A 404 -9.07 20.44 -2.94
C ASN A 404 -10.25 19.61 -3.47
N ILE A 405 -11.42 19.73 -2.84
CA ILE A 405 -12.60 18.91 -3.18
C ILE A 405 -13.02 19.03 -4.66
N THR A 406 -12.80 20.17 -5.31
CA THR A 406 -13.09 20.36 -6.73
C THR A 406 -12.17 19.46 -7.56
N ALA A 407 -10.87 19.46 -7.28
CA ALA A 407 -9.90 18.61 -7.98
C ALA A 407 -10.26 17.13 -7.83
N ARG A 408 -10.59 16.72 -6.60
CA ARG A 408 -10.98 15.33 -6.28
C ARG A 408 -12.35 14.93 -6.86
N MET A 409 -13.28 15.88 -7.04
CA MET A 409 -14.57 15.65 -7.72
C MET A 409 -14.43 15.62 -9.25
N MET A 410 -13.55 16.46 -9.82
CA MET A 410 -13.34 16.55 -11.26
C MET A 410 -12.50 15.39 -11.80
N ALA A 411 -11.56 14.86 -11.01
CA ALA A 411 -10.84 13.61 -11.32
C ALA A 411 -11.78 12.39 -11.46
N CYS A 412 -13.03 12.49 -10.97
CA CYS A 412 -14.06 11.46 -11.18
C CYS A 412 -14.82 11.62 -12.52
N GLN A 413 -14.57 12.64 -13.35
CA GLN A 413 -15.24 12.81 -14.64
C GLN A 413 -14.58 11.96 -15.73
N ALA A 414 -15.34 11.57 -16.77
CA ALA A 414 -14.84 10.76 -17.88
C ALA A 414 -15.20 11.38 -19.24
N PRO A 415 -14.59 12.53 -19.61
CA PRO A 415 -15.11 13.35 -20.69
C PRO A 415 -14.94 12.74 -22.10
N GLN A 416 -14.04 11.77 -22.33
CA GLN A 416 -14.00 11.02 -23.61
C GLN A 416 -15.32 10.27 -23.89
N ASN A 417 -16.09 9.94 -22.86
CA ASN A 417 -17.35 9.20 -22.98
C ASN A 417 -18.58 10.13 -23.04
N TRP A 418 -18.40 11.45 -23.01
CA TRP A 418 -19.51 12.40 -23.04
C TRP A 418 -20.17 12.47 -24.42
N THR A 419 -21.47 12.24 -24.47
CA THR A 419 -22.32 12.43 -25.64
C THR A 419 -22.96 13.83 -25.64
N GLU A 420 -23.36 14.33 -26.81
CA GLU A 420 -24.05 15.62 -26.98
C GLU A 420 -25.25 15.80 -26.03
N LYS A 421 -26.15 14.80 -26.02
CA LYS A 421 -27.39 14.81 -25.24
C LYS A 421 -27.15 14.79 -23.74
N GLU A 422 -26.10 14.10 -23.29
CA GLU A 422 -25.72 14.08 -21.88
C GLU A 422 -25.02 15.38 -21.49
N SER A 423 -24.17 15.92 -22.37
CA SER A 423 -23.44 17.17 -22.18
C SER A 423 -24.39 18.37 -22.07
N ASP A 424 -25.34 18.56 -23.00
CA ASP A 424 -26.32 19.63 -22.88
C ASP A 424 -27.21 19.46 -21.63
N SER A 425 -27.67 18.24 -21.35
CA SER A 425 -28.47 17.98 -20.16
C SER A 425 -27.67 18.21 -18.86
N PHE A 426 -26.35 18.04 -18.89
CA PHE A 426 -25.45 18.35 -17.79
C PHE A 426 -25.24 19.87 -17.66
N PHE A 427 -24.83 20.56 -18.73
CA PHE A 427 -24.59 22.00 -18.73
C PHE A 427 -25.86 22.80 -18.37
N THR A 428 -27.03 22.39 -18.86
CA THR A 428 -28.32 23.02 -18.55
C THR A 428 -28.66 22.91 -17.05
N ARG A 429 -28.36 21.79 -16.38
CA ARG A 429 -28.56 21.64 -14.93
C ARG A 429 -27.63 22.54 -14.13
N HIS A 430 -26.37 22.66 -14.57
CA HIS A 430 -25.37 23.50 -13.93
C HIS A 430 -25.70 25.00 -14.12
N PHE A 431 -26.16 25.38 -15.32
CA PHE A 431 -26.73 26.69 -15.61
C PHE A 431 -27.90 27.03 -14.67
N TYR A 432 -28.92 26.15 -14.57
CA TYR A 432 -30.04 26.38 -13.64
C TYR A 432 -29.59 26.49 -12.17
N ARG A 433 -28.58 25.71 -11.73
CA ARG A 433 -28.05 25.84 -10.36
C ARG A 433 -27.30 27.16 -10.13
N ALA A 434 -26.57 27.66 -11.13
CA ALA A 434 -25.87 28.93 -11.07
C ALA A 434 -26.84 30.12 -11.07
N VAL A 435 -27.85 30.13 -11.95
CA VAL A 435 -28.89 31.19 -11.97
C VAL A 435 -29.69 31.18 -10.66
N LEU A 436 -30.05 30.01 -10.12
CA LEU A 436 -30.70 29.92 -8.80
C LEU A 436 -29.83 30.50 -7.67
N GLN A 437 -28.50 30.37 -7.74
CA GLN A 437 -27.61 31.01 -6.77
C GLN A 437 -27.62 32.54 -6.90
N ARG A 438 -27.68 33.07 -8.13
CA ARG A 438 -27.78 34.52 -8.36
C ARG A 438 -29.11 35.05 -7.81
N ILE A 439 -30.23 34.40 -8.10
CA ILE A 439 -31.55 34.69 -7.51
C ILE A 439 -31.49 34.69 -5.97
N PHE A 440 -30.83 33.70 -5.36
CA PHE A 440 -30.66 33.67 -3.89
C PHE A 440 -29.86 34.86 -3.36
N LEU A 441 -28.86 35.34 -4.10
CA LEU A 441 -28.03 36.49 -3.71
C LEU A 441 -28.82 37.80 -3.83
N ASP A 442 -29.46 38.06 -4.98
CA ASP A 442 -30.21 39.31 -5.21
C ASP A 442 -31.45 39.42 -4.30
N LYS A 443 -32.08 38.29 -3.94
CA LYS A 443 -33.19 38.24 -2.97
C LYS A 443 -32.74 38.20 -1.50
N GLY A 444 -31.44 38.24 -1.21
CA GLY A 444 -30.90 38.27 0.15
C GLY A 444 -31.07 36.98 0.96
N VAL A 445 -31.28 35.84 0.31
CA VAL A 445 -31.33 34.50 0.95
C VAL A 445 -29.91 34.03 1.32
N ILE A 446 -28.89 34.53 0.62
CA ILE A 446 -27.47 34.32 0.89
C ILE A 446 -26.72 35.64 0.81
N SER A 447 -25.53 35.68 1.43
CA SER A 447 -24.58 36.80 1.35
C SER A 447 -23.29 36.40 0.62
N ARG A 448 -22.53 37.42 0.17
CA ARG A 448 -21.14 37.26 -0.24
C ARG A 448 -20.24 37.00 0.98
N VAL A 449 -19.17 36.25 0.77
CA VAL A 449 -18.12 35.94 1.76
C VAL A 449 -16.76 36.18 1.12
N TYR A 450 -15.90 36.94 1.81
CA TYR A 450 -14.57 37.36 1.35
C TYR A 450 -13.44 36.59 2.06
N HIS A 451 -12.31 36.44 1.38
CA HIS A 451 -11.22 35.50 1.70
C HIS A 451 -9.82 36.13 1.65
N GLY A 452 -9.67 37.34 2.20
CA GLY A 452 -8.39 38.04 2.26
C GLY A 452 -8.56 39.50 2.66
N GLU A 453 -7.50 40.29 2.49
CA GLU A 453 -7.50 41.75 2.67
C GLU A 453 -7.74 42.53 1.37
N ASP A 454 -7.76 41.85 0.22
CA ASP A 454 -7.96 42.43 -1.11
C ASP A 454 -9.32 42.03 -1.69
N ASP A 455 -10.29 42.94 -1.62
CA ASP A 455 -11.66 42.77 -2.15
C ASP A 455 -11.75 42.86 -3.69
N SER A 456 -10.67 43.22 -4.40
CA SER A 456 -10.73 43.49 -5.85
C SER A 456 -10.86 42.23 -6.74
N SER A 457 -10.61 41.04 -6.18
CA SER A 457 -10.52 39.78 -6.91
C SER A 457 -11.78 38.89 -6.77
N PRO A 458 -12.38 38.38 -7.87
CA PRO A 458 -13.47 37.41 -7.82
C PRO A 458 -13.02 36.00 -7.36
N PHE A 459 -11.73 35.80 -7.10
CA PHE A 459 -11.19 34.60 -6.43
C PHE A 459 -11.17 34.77 -4.90
N ASN A 460 -11.05 36.01 -4.41
CA ASN A 460 -11.12 36.36 -3.00
C ASN A 460 -12.57 36.51 -2.50
N SER A 461 -13.57 36.30 -3.36
CA SER A 461 -14.98 36.39 -3.01
C SER A 461 -15.82 35.20 -3.51
N SER A 462 -16.91 34.94 -2.82
CA SER A 462 -17.73 33.72 -2.95
C SER A 462 -19.12 33.95 -2.34
N THR A 463 -20.01 32.96 -2.35
CA THR A 463 -21.34 33.04 -1.70
C THR A 463 -21.61 31.90 -0.72
N ASN A 464 -22.45 32.15 0.28
CA ASN A 464 -22.88 31.13 1.23
C ASN A 464 -23.60 29.95 0.51
N PRO A 465 -23.18 28.68 0.70
CA PRO A 465 -23.68 27.56 -0.09
C PRO A 465 -25.01 27.00 0.43
N VAL A 466 -26.07 27.06 -0.38
CA VAL A 466 -27.34 26.37 -0.10
C VAL A 466 -27.32 24.95 -0.67
N ILE A 467 -27.52 23.96 0.20
CA ILE A 467 -27.58 22.54 -0.14
C ILE A 467 -28.99 22.19 -0.63
N ILE A 468 -29.10 21.74 -1.88
CA ILE A 468 -30.38 21.33 -2.49
C ILE A 468 -30.39 19.82 -2.80
N GLY A 469 -29.24 19.26 -3.21
CA GLY A 469 -29.15 17.90 -3.73
C GLY A 469 -30.02 17.68 -4.98
N SER A 470 -30.28 16.41 -5.32
CA SER A 470 -31.09 16.06 -6.48
C SER A 470 -32.56 16.47 -6.33
N LEU A 471 -33.14 17.01 -7.41
CA LEU A 471 -34.59 17.21 -7.59
C LEU A 471 -35.22 16.09 -8.44
N ARG A 472 -36.56 16.08 -8.54
CA ARG A 472 -37.30 15.16 -9.43
C ARG A 472 -37.01 15.47 -10.90
N LYS A 473 -37.08 14.48 -11.80
CA LYS A 473 -36.72 14.63 -13.22
C LYS A 473 -37.48 15.78 -13.93
N GLN A 474 -38.74 16.01 -13.56
CA GLN A 474 -39.57 17.10 -14.08
C GLN A 474 -39.06 18.50 -13.71
N CYS A 475 -38.33 18.66 -12.59
CA CYS A 475 -37.74 19.93 -12.17
C CYS A 475 -36.56 20.38 -13.03
N TYR A 476 -36.21 19.66 -14.11
CA TYR A 476 -35.12 20.01 -15.02
C TYR A 476 -35.62 20.34 -16.44
N SER A 477 -36.93 20.53 -16.65
CA SER A 477 -37.49 20.88 -17.97
C SER A 477 -37.37 22.37 -18.33
N SER A 478 -37.25 23.26 -17.34
CA SER A 478 -37.11 24.73 -17.49
C SER A 478 -36.51 25.31 -16.21
N LEU A 479 -36.01 26.55 -16.25
CA LEU A 479 -35.55 27.24 -15.02
C LEU A 479 -36.70 27.40 -14.02
N GLY A 480 -37.91 27.75 -14.48
CA GLY A 480 -39.11 27.82 -13.62
C GLY A 480 -39.39 26.54 -12.85
N ALA A 481 -39.39 25.38 -13.54
CA ALA A 481 -39.59 24.08 -12.90
C ALA A 481 -38.46 23.73 -11.90
N TYR A 482 -37.24 24.22 -12.14
CA TYR A 482 -36.09 24.04 -11.25
C TYR A 482 -36.20 24.91 -9.99
N VAL A 483 -36.47 26.21 -10.15
CA VAL A 483 -36.64 27.17 -9.04
C VAL A 483 -37.80 26.75 -8.13
N ARG A 484 -38.98 26.46 -8.70
CA ARG A 484 -40.16 25.99 -7.94
C ARG A 484 -39.86 24.66 -7.22
N GLY A 485 -39.17 23.73 -7.88
CA GLY A 485 -38.76 22.45 -7.29
C GLY A 485 -37.76 22.59 -6.15
N ALA A 486 -36.83 23.56 -6.23
CA ALA A 486 -35.88 23.87 -5.18
C ALA A 486 -36.56 24.53 -3.97
N ILE A 487 -37.37 25.58 -4.19
CA ILE A 487 -38.13 26.26 -3.13
C ILE A 487 -38.99 25.24 -2.38
N ALA A 488 -39.80 24.45 -3.09
CA ALA A 488 -40.66 23.44 -2.47
C ALA A 488 -39.87 22.44 -1.61
N LYS A 489 -38.67 22.01 -2.03
CA LYS A 489 -37.83 21.09 -1.26
C LYS A 489 -37.25 21.74 0.00
N LEU A 490 -36.78 22.99 -0.11
CA LEU A 490 -36.16 23.75 0.99
C LEU A 490 -37.19 24.23 2.03
N THR A 491 -38.46 24.40 1.67
CA THR A 491 -39.53 24.83 2.58
C THR A 491 -40.36 23.69 3.19
N THR A 492 -40.14 22.43 2.80
CA THR A 492 -40.93 21.26 3.27
C THR A 492 -40.13 20.15 3.95
N ASN A 493 -38.82 20.05 3.72
CA ASN A 493 -37.99 19.05 4.41
C ASN A 493 -37.33 19.65 5.67
N ALA A 494 -37.47 18.95 6.80
CA ALA A 494 -36.95 19.38 8.10
C ALA A 494 -35.42 19.59 8.11
N ASP A 495 -34.69 18.84 7.28
CA ASP A 495 -33.22 18.97 7.10
C ASP A 495 -32.77 20.38 6.69
N PHE A 496 -33.67 21.22 6.14
CA PHE A 496 -33.37 22.57 5.64
C PHE A 496 -34.02 23.69 6.46
N SER A 497 -34.52 23.38 7.67
CA SER A 497 -35.17 24.33 8.59
C SER A 497 -34.38 25.61 8.87
N GLN A 498 -33.03 25.59 8.80
CA GLN A 498 -32.21 26.80 8.90
C GLN A 498 -32.57 27.89 7.85
N TYR A 499 -33.08 27.50 6.69
CA TYR A 499 -33.41 28.40 5.57
C TYR A 499 -34.90 28.42 5.21
N SER A 500 -35.74 27.57 5.83
CA SER A 500 -37.15 27.41 5.44
C SER A 500 -37.93 28.72 5.49
N ASP A 501 -37.66 29.52 6.51
CA ASP A 501 -38.46 30.71 6.83
C ASP A 501 -37.98 31.91 6.00
N VAL A 502 -36.66 32.07 5.86
CA VAL A 502 -36.04 33.06 4.96
C VAL A 502 -36.45 32.81 3.50
N ILE A 503 -36.47 31.55 3.05
CA ILE A 503 -36.91 31.21 1.69
C ILE A 503 -38.42 31.46 1.52
N ARG A 504 -39.24 31.14 2.54
CA ARG A 504 -40.67 31.43 2.51
C ARG A 504 -40.97 32.94 2.49
N GLU A 505 -40.15 33.75 3.15
CA GLU A 505 -40.24 35.22 3.18
C GLU A 505 -39.74 35.87 1.87
N LYS A 506 -38.56 35.48 1.36
CA LYS A 506 -37.87 36.14 0.23
C LYS A 506 -38.18 35.57 -1.15
N LEU A 507 -38.77 34.37 -1.22
CA LEU A 507 -39.03 33.63 -2.47
C LEU A 507 -40.41 32.97 -2.51
N GLY A 508 -41.27 33.18 -1.51
CA GLY A 508 -42.63 32.62 -1.50
C GLY A 508 -43.54 33.18 -2.59
N ASP A 509 -43.26 34.40 -3.05
CA ASP A 509 -44.06 35.21 -3.96
C ASP A 509 -43.43 35.43 -5.36
N ILE A 510 -42.19 34.96 -5.58
CA ILE A 510 -41.46 35.12 -6.84
C ILE A 510 -42.33 34.72 -8.04
N SER A 511 -42.47 35.58 -9.05
CA SER A 511 -43.30 35.31 -10.23
C SER A 511 -42.56 34.50 -11.29
N ASP A 512 -43.30 33.81 -12.17
CA ASP A 512 -42.68 33.10 -13.29
C ASP A 512 -42.06 34.09 -14.30
N ASP A 513 -42.62 35.30 -14.47
CA ASP A 513 -42.03 36.39 -15.26
C ASP A 513 -40.71 36.91 -14.66
N GLU A 514 -40.56 36.92 -13.34
CA GLU A 514 -39.28 37.24 -12.71
C GLU A 514 -38.24 36.15 -12.98
N ILE A 515 -38.61 34.88 -12.86
CA ILE A 515 -37.71 33.75 -13.19
C ILE A 515 -37.33 33.78 -14.68
N ALA A 516 -38.26 34.11 -15.58
CA ALA A 516 -37.99 34.23 -17.01
C ALA A 516 -36.94 35.32 -17.31
N ARG A 517 -37.02 36.50 -16.66
CA ARG A 517 -36.01 37.56 -16.80
C ARG A 517 -34.60 37.09 -16.41
N TYR A 518 -34.47 36.34 -15.31
CA TYR A 518 -33.19 35.73 -14.93
C TYR A 518 -32.73 34.65 -15.93
N GLU A 519 -33.64 33.93 -16.59
CA GLU A 519 -33.24 33.00 -17.66
C GLU A 519 -32.73 33.77 -18.88
N ASP A 520 -33.41 34.84 -19.29
CA ASP A 520 -33.06 35.67 -20.45
C ASP A 520 -31.71 36.37 -20.28
N GLU A 521 -31.50 37.05 -19.14
CA GLU A 521 -30.29 37.82 -18.83
C GLU A 521 -29.02 36.94 -18.86
N TYR A 522 -29.10 35.73 -18.31
CA TYR A 522 -27.96 34.82 -18.20
C TYR A 522 -27.84 33.82 -19.34
N ARG A 523 -28.82 33.71 -20.27
CA ARG A 523 -28.86 32.67 -21.31
C ARG A 523 -27.57 32.58 -22.14
N CYS A 524 -27.07 33.72 -22.62
CA CYS A 524 -25.84 33.78 -23.41
C CYS A 524 -24.63 33.26 -22.62
N ARG A 525 -24.61 33.52 -21.30
CA ARG A 525 -23.56 33.10 -20.36
C ARG A 525 -23.59 31.59 -20.05
N LYS A 526 -24.58 30.82 -20.55
CA LYS A 526 -24.50 29.34 -20.59
C LYS A 526 -23.27 28.85 -21.37
N ARG A 527 -22.82 29.58 -22.41
CA ARG A 527 -21.63 29.19 -23.18
C ARG A 527 -20.34 29.28 -22.36
N GLU A 528 -20.14 30.36 -21.60
CA GLU A 528 -19.04 30.51 -20.62
C GLU A 528 -18.93 29.28 -19.71
N LEU A 529 -20.06 28.87 -19.14
CA LEU A 529 -20.18 27.75 -18.21
C LEU A 529 -19.82 26.41 -18.89
N SER A 530 -20.34 26.14 -20.09
CA SER A 530 -19.98 24.92 -20.83
C SER A 530 -18.50 24.86 -21.24
N ALA A 531 -17.91 26.00 -21.64
CA ALA A 531 -16.51 26.06 -22.03
C ALA A 531 -15.57 25.82 -20.84
N VAL A 532 -15.76 26.55 -19.74
CA VAL A 532 -14.98 26.35 -18.51
C VAL A 532 -15.15 24.93 -17.99
N TRP A 533 -16.38 24.42 -17.90
CA TRP A 533 -16.59 23.08 -17.33
C TRP A 533 -15.99 21.95 -18.19
N SER A 534 -15.96 22.12 -19.51
CA SER A 534 -15.23 21.21 -20.42
C SER A 534 -13.72 21.24 -20.13
N LEU A 535 -13.14 22.43 -19.97
CA LEU A 535 -11.74 22.61 -19.56
C LEU A 535 -11.46 22.03 -18.17
N MET A 536 -12.34 22.20 -17.18
CA MET A 536 -12.21 21.59 -15.85
C MET A 536 -12.17 20.05 -15.93
N SER A 537 -13.08 19.45 -16.70
CA SER A 537 -13.19 18.00 -16.82
C SER A 537 -11.99 17.40 -17.56
N PHE A 538 -11.51 18.08 -18.60
CA PHE A 538 -10.33 17.70 -19.37
C PHE A 538 -9.03 17.83 -18.56
N SER A 539 -8.83 18.98 -17.89
CA SER A 539 -7.63 19.23 -17.08
C SER A 539 -7.51 18.24 -15.91
N ALA A 540 -8.65 17.79 -15.37
CA ALA A 540 -8.68 16.83 -14.27
C ALA A 540 -8.18 15.41 -14.63
N CYS A 541 -7.95 15.09 -15.90
CA CYS A 541 -7.23 13.88 -16.30
C CYS A 541 -5.77 13.88 -15.78
N VAL A 542 -5.14 15.05 -15.64
CA VAL A 542 -3.83 15.20 -14.98
C VAL A 542 -3.94 14.97 -13.48
N ILE A 543 -5.05 15.40 -12.84
CA ILE A 543 -5.28 15.16 -11.40
C ILE A 543 -5.52 13.66 -11.11
N GLU A 544 -6.29 12.95 -11.93
CA GLU A 544 -6.40 11.47 -11.82
C GLU A 544 -5.03 10.80 -12.00
N SER A 545 -4.21 11.32 -12.91
CA SER A 545 -2.86 10.83 -13.18
C SER A 545 -1.89 11.10 -12.02
N LEU A 546 -1.98 12.25 -11.36
CA LEU A 546 -1.27 12.57 -10.12
C LEU A 546 -1.66 11.60 -8.99
N ILE A 547 -2.95 11.35 -8.77
CA ILE A 547 -3.42 10.45 -7.70
C ILE A 547 -2.96 9.01 -7.92
N VAL A 548 -2.87 8.54 -9.18
CA VAL A 548 -2.36 7.19 -9.47
C VAL A 548 -0.83 7.14 -9.41
N THR A 549 -0.14 8.20 -9.83
CA THR A 549 1.32 8.31 -9.71
C THR A 549 1.74 8.34 -8.23
N ASP A 550 1.05 9.10 -7.39
CA ASP A 550 1.22 9.13 -5.91
C ASP A 550 1.14 7.74 -5.27
N ARG A 551 0.18 6.92 -5.69
CA ARG A 551 0.01 5.53 -5.18
C ARG A 551 1.14 4.60 -5.62
N TRP A 552 1.63 4.78 -6.84
CA TRP A 552 2.77 4.05 -7.37
C TRP A 552 4.09 4.52 -6.73
N LEU A 553 4.23 5.81 -6.44
CA LEU A 553 5.36 6.38 -5.69
C LEU A 553 5.38 5.86 -4.25
N PHE A 554 4.24 5.83 -3.56
CA PHE A 554 4.13 5.29 -2.21
C PHE A 554 4.63 3.84 -2.11
N LEU A 555 4.26 3.01 -3.10
CA LEU A 555 4.75 1.63 -3.21
C LEU A 555 6.18 1.54 -3.79
N ARG A 556 6.74 2.58 -4.41
CA ARG A 556 8.19 2.67 -4.69
C ARG A 556 9.02 3.13 -3.49
N GLU A 557 8.41 3.87 -2.56
CA GLU A 557 9.06 4.34 -1.33
C GLU A 557 9.21 3.18 -0.35
N HIS A 558 8.14 2.41 -0.12
CA HIS A 558 8.11 1.17 0.67
C HIS A 558 8.77 -0.02 -0.05
N SER A 559 9.84 0.26 -0.79
CA SER A 559 10.51 -0.72 -1.63
C SER A 559 11.04 -1.91 -0.84
N ASP A 560 11.45 -1.75 0.42
CA ASP A 560 11.67 -2.84 1.38
C ASP A 560 10.63 -3.99 1.26
N ILE A 561 9.34 -3.67 1.22
CA ILE A 561 8.26 -4.65 1.06
C ILE A 561 7.86 -4.82 -0.44
N VAL A 562 8.42 -4.05 -1.38
CA VAL A 562 7.91 -3.84 -2.75
C VAL A 562 8.96 -3.92 -3.90
N ARG A 563 8.69 -4.77 -4.92
CA ARG A 563 9.61 -5.32 -5.97
C ARG A 563 9.20 -4.91 -7.38
N ASP A 564 7.90 -5.06 -7.68
CA ASP A 564 7.32 -4.94 -9.00
C ASP A 564 6.09 -4.03 -8.95
N CYS A 565 6.28 -2.77 -8.58
CA CYS A 565 5.22 -1.77 -8.66
C CYS A 565 5.07 -1.28 -10.13
N TRP A 566 3.93 -1.57 -10.76
CA TRP A 566 3.56 -1.06 -12.08
C TRP A 566 2.09 -0.72 -12.18
N VAL A 567 1.76 0.23 -13.05
CA VAL A 567 0.40 0.66 -13.39
C VAL A 567 0.05 0.21 -14.81
N GLU A 568 -1.09 -0.43 -15.01
CA GLU A 568 -1.54 -1.06 -16.26
C GLU A 568 -3.05 -0.88 -16.44
N THR A 569 -3.51 -0.69 -17.69
CA THR A 569 -4.94 -0.54 -18.06
C THR A 569 -5.68 -1.88 -18.05
N VAL A 570 -6.66 -2.06 -17.16
CA VAL A 570 -7.44 -3.32 -17.05
C VAL A 570 -8.82 -3.31 -17.74
N PHE A 571 -9.34 -2.17 -18.18
CA PHE A 571 -10.66 -2.03 -18.86
C PHE A 571 -10.60 -1.11 -20.08
N ASP A 572 -11.42 -1.39 -21.10
CA ASP A 572 -11.81 -0.40 -22.12
C ASP A 572 -12.46 0.82 -21.44
N TYR A 573 -11.88 2.00 -21.69
CA TYR A 573 -12.31 3.28 -21.13
C TYR A 573 -13.77 3.63 -21.45
N ARG A 574 -14.29 3.22 -22.62
CA ARG A 574 -15.66 3.52 -23.07
C ARG A 574 -16.71 2.85 -22.18
N GLU A 575 -16.43 1.61 -21.75
CA GLU A 575 -17.27 0.87 -20.81
C GLU A 575 -16.93 1.20 -19.35
N SER A 576 -15.64 1.20 -18.97
CA SER A 576 -15.22 1.69 -17.65
C SER A 576 -13.96 2.57 -17.64
N PRO A 577 -14.11 3.89 -17.40
CA PRO A 577 -13.03 4.86 -17.49
C PRO A 577 -12.06 4.94 -16.29
N ARG A 578 -11.98 3.90 -15.44
CA ARG A 578 -11.02 3.81 -14.31
C ARG A 578 -10.38 2.43 -14.29
N ASN A 579 -9.07 2.33 -14.51
CA ASN A 579 -8.49 1.05 -14.95
C ASN A 579 -7.02 0.73 -14.51
N LEU A 580 -6.49 1.09 -13.32
CA LEU A 580 -5.02 1.08 -12.96
C LEU A 580 -4.60 0.29 -11.63
N VAL A 581 -3.31 -0.16 -11.37
CA VAL A 581 -2.83 -1.30 -10.43
C VAL A 581 -1.33 -1.28 -9.81
N VAL A 582 -0.77 -2.26 -8.96
CA VAL A 582 0.65 -2.35 -8.28
C VAL A 582 1.17 -3.71 -7.51
N ASP A 583 2.50 -4.09 -7.24
CA ASP A 583 3.08 -5.36 -6.49
C ASP A 583 4.59 -5.39 -5.82
N GLY A 584 5.08 -6.35 -4.92
CA GLY A 584 6.50 -6.50 -4.29
C GLY A 584 7.46 -7.42 -3.31
N SER A 585 8.81 -7.12 -3.07
CA SER A 585 9.92 -7.79 -2.20
C SER A 585 11.46 -7.23 -2.20
N PHE A 586 12.52 -7.87 -1.55
CA PHE A 586 13.98 -7.48 -1.13
C PHE A 586 15.29 -8.12 -1.83
N SER A 587 16.58 -7.84 -1.45
CA SER A 587 17.87 -8.40 -2.07
C SER A 587 19.20 -8.56 -1.22
N LEU A 588 20.25 -9.25 -1.76
CA LEU A 588 21.61 -9.51 -1.17
C LEU A 588 22.78 -9.32 -2.17
N ILE A 589 23.98 -8.89 -1.72
CA ILE A 589 25.18 -8.61 -2.54
C ILE A 589 26.50 -9.14 -1.91
N HIS A 590 27.35 -9.78 -2.72
CA HIS A 590 28.73 -10.22 -2.39
C HIS A 590 29.79 -9.32 -3.08
N ILE A 591 30.82 -8.91 -2.35
CA ILE A 591 31.93 -8.03 -2.79
C ILE A 591 33.29 -8.68 -2.42
N PRO A 592 34.10 -9.11 -3.40
CA PRO A 592 35.48 -9.52 -3.14
C PRO A 592 36.32 -8.36 -2.60
N LEU A 593 37.16 -8.58 -1.57
CA LEU A 593 37.97 -7.51 -0.95
C LEU A 593 38.85 -6.72 -1.93
N ALA A 594 39.35 -7.38 -2.98
CA ALA A 594 40.14 -6.73 -4.03
C ALA A 594 39.38 -5.64 -4.82
N LEU A 595 38.04 -5.59 -4.69
CA LEU A 595 37.16 -4.60 -5.30
C LEU A 595 36.49 -3.68 -4.25
N TYR A 596 36.77 -3.85 -2.96
CA TYR A 596 36.14 -3.10 -1.87
C TYR A 596 36.27 -1.59 -2.06
N SER A 597 37.47 -1.11 -2.34
CA SER A 597 37.74 0.32 -2.59
C SER A 597 37.01 0.88 -3.82
N ASN A 598 36.63 0.04 -4.80
CA ASN A 598 35.83 0.46 -5.94
C ASN A 598 34.33 0.59 -5.62
N VAL A 599 33.84 -0.10 -4.58
CA VAL A 599 32.42 -0.09 -4.17
C VAL A 599 32.18 0.56 -2.80
N LEU A 600 33.22 1.09 -2.14
CA LEU A 600 33.10 1.90 -0.93
C LEU A 600 32.17 3.11 -1.15
N GLN A 601 32.24 3.80 -2.29
CA GLN A 601 31.34 4.92 -2.57
C GLN A 601 29.86 4.50 -2.66
N PRO A 602 29.50 3.42 -3.41
CA PRO A 602 28.18 2.77 -3.30
C PRO A 602 27.75 2.39 -1.88
N ILE A 603 28.62 1.77 -1.07
CA ILE A 603 28.32 1.43 0.33
C ILE A 603 27.98 2.69 1.14
N LEU A 604 28.77 3.76 0.99
CA LEU A 604 28.53 5.05 1.65
C LEU A 604 27.28 5.77 1.13
N GLN A 605 26.85 5.53 -0.12
CA GLN A 605 25.58 6.08 -0.64
C GLN A 605 24.34 5.39 -0.07
N VAL A 606 24.43 4.11 0.30
CA VAL A 606 23.34 3.39 0.97
C VAL A 606 23.34 3.65 2.47
N LEU A 607 24.51 3.84 3.09
CA LEU A 607 24.65 4.15 4.51
C LEU A 607 24.24 5.59 4.90
N LEU A 608 24.49 6.57 4.02
CA LEU A 608 24.29 8.00 4.32
C LEU A 608 23.14 8.57 3.49
N PRO A 609 22.18 9.29 4.10
CA PRO A 609 21.04 9.85 3.36
C PRO A 609 21.51 10.84 2.30
N GLN A 610 21.11 10.59 1.04
CA GLN A 610 21.53 11.36 -0.14
C GLN A 610 20.79 12.71 -0.26
N SER A 611 20.96 13.57 0.74
CA SER A 611 20.68 15.01 0.76
C SER A 611 19.36 15.49 0.13
N SER A 612 18.27 15.38 0.89
CA SER A 612 17.13 16.33 0.84
C SER A 612 17.06 17.07 2.19
N PRO A 613 16.64 18.35 2.29
CA PRO A 613 16.73 19.13 3.53
C PRO A 613 15.67 18.81 4.60
N SER A 614 14.78 17.85 4.37
CA SER A 614 13.67 17.53 5.27
C SER A 614 13.32 16.03 5.24
N GLU A 615 13.68 15.30 6.29
CA GLU A 615 12.97 14.11 6.79
C GLU A 615 13.60 13.63 8.12
N SER A 616 13.18 12.45 8.60
CA SER A 616 13.34 11.95 9.98
C SER A 616 14.72 11.34 10.30
N ALA A 617 14.81 10.64 11.44
CA ALA A 617 16.00 9.90 11.85
C ALA A 617 16.36 8.79 10.84
N PRO A 618 17.66 8.47 10.63
CA PRO A 618 18.14 7.56 9.59
C PRO A 618 17.64 6.13 9.78
N ASP A 619 17.37 5.74 11.03
CA ASP A 619 17.03 4.37 11.40
C ASP A 619 15.62 3.98 10.88
N SER A 620 14.83 4.95 10.39
CA SER A 620 13.58 4.72 9.64
C SER A 620 13.73 4.74 8.10
N HIS A 621 14.94 4.86 7.54
CA HIS A 621 15.17 4.78 6.08
C HIS A 621 15.58 3.37 5.61
N HIS A 622 15.82 2.44 6.54
CA HIS A 622 16.24 1.07 6.24
C HIS A 622 15.43 0.07 7.07
N GLY A 623 14.39 -0.52 6.49
CA GLY A 623 13.67 -1.66 7.11
C GLY A 623 14.65 -2.78 7.53
N PHE A 624 15.65 -3.03 6.67
CA PHE A 624 16.89 -3.73 7.05
C PHE A 624 18.07 -3.30 6.15
N LEU A 625 19.22 -3.03 6.74
CA LEU A 625 20.53 -2.85 6.08
C LEU A 625 21.61 -3.54 6.91
N ASN A 626 22.35 -4.47 6.32
CA ASN A 626 23.57 -5.02 6.91
C ASN A 626 24.76 -4.79 5.97
N ILE A 627 25.89 -4.36 6.53
CA ILE A 627 27.16 -4.17 5.85
C ILE A 627 28.22 -4.91 6.68
N SER A 628 28.71 -6.03 6.17
CA SER A 628 29.76 -6.83 6.79
C SER A 628 31.05 -6.79 5.97
N VAL A 629 32.18 -6.55 6.62
CA VAL A 629 33.54 -6.62 6.10
C VAL A 629 34.31 -7.62 6.97
N THR A 630 35.02 -8.53 6.33
CA THR A 630 35.78 -9.63 6.97
C THR A 630 37.15 -9.78 6.29
N PRO A 631 38.08 -10.60 6.80
CA PRO A 631 39.34 -10.91 6.12
C PRO A 631 39.19 -11.70 4.79
N LEU A 632 37.98 -12.14 4.44
CA LEU A 632 37.68 -12.92 3.22
C LEU A 632 36.93 -12.11 2.17
N GLU A 633 35.89 -11.39 2.58
CA GLU A 633 34.99 -10.64 1.70
C GLU A 633 34.31 -9.46 2.41
N CYS A 634 33.64 -8.62 1.61
CA CYS A 634 32.56 -7.76 2.07
C CYS A 634 31.21 -8.29 1.54
N SER A 635 30.17 -8.15 2.35
CA SER A 635 28.78 -8.47 1.99
C SER A 635 27.87 -7.32 2.38
N VAL A 636 26.84 -7.08 1.56
CA VAL A 636 25.81 -6.08 1.82
C VAL A 636 24.43 -6.70 1.61
N VAL A 637 23.61 -6.67 2.65
CA VAL A 637 22.16 -6.88 2.55
C VAL A 637 21.52 -5.50 2.49
N CYS A 638 20.82 -5.19 1.41
CA CYS A 638 20.13 -3.92 1.25
C CYS A 638 18.87 -4.13 0.42
N HIS A 639 18.01 -3.10 0.31
CA HIS A 639 16.87 -3.23 -0.56
C HIS A 639 17.25 -3.39 -2.06
N THR A 640 16.43 -4.11 -2.83
CA THR A 640 16.54 -4.32 -4.28
C THR A 640 16.66 -3.03 -5.08
N VAL A 641 16.04 -1.93 -4.63
CA VAL A 641 16.19 -0.60 -5.22
C VAL A 641 17.62 -0.10 -5.03
N TRP A 642 18.22 -0.21 -3.84
CA TRP A 642 19.63 0.13 -3.61
C TRP A 642 20.57 -0.76 -4.43
N ALA A 643 20.27 -2.06 -4.52
CA ALA A 643 21.00 -2.98 -5.39
C ALA A 643 20.97 -2.53 -6.86
N LYS A 644 19.79 -2.14 -7.39
CA LYS A 644 19.60 -1.75 -8.81
C LYS A 644 19.99 -0.31 -9.15
N THR A 645 19.91 0.63 -8.20
CA THR A 645 20.14 2.07 -8.46
C THR A 645 21.53 2.54 -8.07
N VAL A 646 22.16 1.90 -7.08
CA VAL A 646 23.49 2.29 -6.58
C VAL A 646 24.55 1.23 -6.91
N PHE A 647 24.29 -0.05 -6.62
CA PHE A 647 25.29 -1.10 -6.86
C PHE A 647 25.39 -1.54 -8.33
N GLU A 648 24.30 -1.90 -9.02
CA GLU A 648 24.34 -2.32 -10.43
C GLU A 648 25.08 -1.29 -11.33
N PRO A 649 24.79 0.03 -11.26
CA PRO A 649 25.50 1.01 -12.08
C PRO A 649 26.97 1.18 -11.69
N ALA A 650 27.34 0.90 -10.43
CA ALA A 650 28.74 0.93 -9.99
C ALA A 650 29.52 -0.31 -10.44
N ILE A 651 28.90 -1.50 -10.36
CA ILE A 651 29.46 -2.76 -10.85
C ILE A 651 29.65 -2.69 -12.37
N ALA A 652 28.70 -2.09 -13.11
CA ALA A 652 28.81 -1.85 -14.55
C ALA A 652 29.94 -0.86 -14.96
N ARG A 653 30.49 -0.09 -14.01
CA ARG A 653 31.66 0.78 -14.23
C ARG A 653 33.00 0.11 -13.91
N LEU A 654 33.00 -1.12 -13.39
CA LEU A 654 34.22 -1.87 -13.12
C LEU A 654 34.87 -2.38 -14.43
N PRO A 655 36.21 -2.57 -14.47
CA PRO A 655 36.87 -3.16 -15.62
C PRO A 655 36.30 -4.55 -15.97
N ALA A 656 36.18 -4.84 -17.27
CA ALA A 656 35.61 -6.11 -17.74
C ALA A 656 36.36 -7.33 -17.18
N PRO A 657 35.66 -8.34 -16.64
CA PRO A 657 36.29 -9.43 -15.91
C PRO A 657 37.13 -10.32 -16.84
N THR A 658 38.37 -10.57 -16.42
CA THR A 658 39.24 -11.60 -17.00
C THR A 658 38.88 -12.98 -16.44
N LYS A 659 39.39 -14.05 -17.06
CA LYS A 659 39.21 -15.43 -16.56
C LYS A 659 39.81 -15.71 -15.17
N SER A 660 40.48 -14.74 -14.53
CA SER A 660 41.16 -14.89 -13.24
C SER A 660 40.70 -13.90 -12.16
N THR A 661 39.79 -12.98 -12.46
CA THR A 661 39.35 -11.92 -11.52
C THR A 661 38.00 -12.27 -10.89
N LYS A 662 37.95 -12.35 -9.55
CA LYS A 662 36.67 -12.39 -8.82
C LYS A 662 35.86 -11.11 -9.12
N THR A 663 34.54 -11.23 -9.18
CA THR A 663 33.61 -10.12 -9.44
C THR A 663 32.68 -9.88 -8.25
N VAL A 664 32.21 -8.64 -8.10
CA VAL A 664 31.02 -8.35 -7.28
C VAL A 664 29.82 -9.11 -7.87
N THR A 665 29.00 -9.73 -7.03
CA THR A 665 27.82 -10.50 -7.47
C THR A 665 26.61 -10.20 -6.59
N ILE A 666 25.55 -9.67 -7.20
CA ILE A 666 24.22 -9.57 -6.60
C ILE A 666 23.53 -10.94 -6.71
N SER A 667 22.74 -11.34 -5.71
CA SER A 667 21.98 -12.59 -5.78
C SER A 667 20.90 -12.56 -6.86
N LYS A 668 20.54 -13.74 -7.37
CA LYS A 668 19.37 -13.94 -8.25
C LYS A 668 18.07 -14.02 -7.47
N ASP A 669 18.13 -14.61 -6.28
CA ASP A 669 16.98 -14.72 -5.37
C ASP A 669 16.79 -13.39 -4.61
N SER A 670 15.54 -12.94 -4.52
CA SER A 670 15.16 -11.99 -3.47
C SER A 670 15.20 -12.68 -2.11
N TYR A 671 15.45 -11.93 -1.04
CA TYR A 671 15.46 -12.46 0.32
C TYR A 671 14.24 -12.00 1.12
N ALA A 672 13.87 -12.75 2.15
CA ALA A 672 13.06 -12.29 3.26
C ALA A 672 13.96 -12.23 4.50
N VAL A 673 13.85 -11.14 5.26
CA VAL A 673 14.53 -10.99 6.55
C VAL A 673 13.53 -11.28 7.67
N PHE A 674 13.95 -12.06 8.64
CA PHE A 674 13.26 -12.27 9.90
C PHE A 674 14.14 -11.80 11.06
N SER A 675 13.56 -11.08 12.02
CA SER A 675 14.16 -10.86 13.34
C SER A 675 13.79 -12.02 14.28
N VAL A 676 14.57 -12.19 15.34
CA VAL A 676 14.30 -13.13 16.43
C VAL A 676 14.61 -12.44 17.75
N ILE A 677 13.56 -12.17 18.51
CA ILE A 677 13.65 -11.57 19.85
C ILE A 677 13.88 -12.72 20.84
N SER A 678 15.13 -12.87 21.27
CA SER A 678 15.64 -14.04 21.97
C SER A 678 15.71 -13.92 23.50
N ALA A 679 14.92 -13.00 24.06
CA ALA A 679 14.85 -12.76 25.49
C ALA A 679 14.50 -14.04 26.28
N GLY A 680 15.46 -14.56 27.04
CA GLY A 680 15.31 -15.79 27.84
C GLY A 680 15.92 -17.06 27.24
N MET A 681 16.59 -16.99 26.09
CA MET A 681 17.35 -18.13 25.53
C MET A 681 18.84 -18.06 25.90
N ASP A 682 19.43 -19.20 26.25
CA ASP A 682 20.90 -19.36 26.35
C ASP A 682 21.56 -19.05 24.99
N ALA A 683 22.65 -18.28 25.01
CA ALA A 683 23.33 -17.82 23.79
C ALA A 683 23.90 -18.97 22.95
N ALA A 684 24.43 -20.02 23.58
CA ALA A 684 24.99 -21.16 22.88
C ALA A 684 23.91 -22.03 22.21
N SER A 685 22.85 -22.35 22.95
CA SER A 685 21.74 -23.18 22.48
C SER A 685 20.88 -22.46 21.43
N ARG A 686 20.65 -21.15 21.60
CA ARG A 686 19.83 -20.30 20.71
C ARG A 686 20.14 -20.46 19.22
N VAL A 687 21.42 -20.37 18.84
CA VAL A 687 21.81 -20.51 17.42
C VAL A 687 21.49 -21.90 16.90
N VAL A 688 21.64 -22.94 17.72
CA VAL A 688 21.31 -24.34 17.36
C VAL A 688 19.80 -24.54 17.26
N ASP A 689 19.02 -24.02 18.22
CA ASP A 689 17.56 -24.18 18.29
C ASP A 689 16.83 -23.46 17.15
N LEU A 690 17.34 -22.29 16.73
CA LEU A 690 16.80 -21.53 15.60
C LEU A 690 17.19 -22.13 14.24
N THR A 691 18.42 -22.63 14.09
CA THR A 691 18.92 -23.02 12.76
C THR A 691 18.77 -24.51 12.45
N SER A 692 18.75 -25.39 13.46
CA SER A 692 18.54 -26.83 13.27
C SER A 692 17.20 -27.22 12.64
N PRO A 693 16.05 -26.58 12.95
CA PRO A 693 14.77 -26.87 12.31
C PRO A 693 14.81 -26.55 10.81
N LEU A 694 15.43 -25.42 10.46
CA LEU A 694 15.59 -24.95 9.08
C LEU A 694 16.52 -25.86 8.28
N ALA A 695 17.62 -26.29 8.91
CA ALA A 695 18.57 -27.25 8.34
C ALA A 695 17.95 -28.65 8.11
N LEU A 696 17.11 -29.14 9.03
CA LEU A 696 16.38 -30.40 8.87
C LEU A 696 15.28 -30.29 7.79
N ALA A 697 14.66 -29.12 7.63
CA ALA A 697 13.75 -28.83 6.53
C ALA A 697 14.46 -28.66 5.16
N GLY A 698 15.80 -28.57 5.14
CA GLY A 698 16.59 -28.40 3.93
C GLY A 698 16.57 -26.97 3.37
N ILE A 699 16.42 -25.96 4.24
CA ILE A 699 16.34 -24.54 3.87
C ILE A 699 17.73 -23.88 3.90
N PRO A 700 18.14 -23.11 2.88
CA PRO A 700 19.34 -22.27 2.91
C PRO A 700 19.08 -20.98 3.71
N ILE A 701 20.00 -20.64 4.62
CA ILE A 701 19.86 -19.48 5.52
C ILE A 701 21.19 -18.72 5.64
N PHE A 702 21.09 -17.40 5.81
CA PHE A 702 22.16 -16.58 6.41
C PHE A 702 21.69 -16.17 7.81
N PHE A 703 22.55 -16.30 8.81
CA PHE A 703 22.25 -15.99 10.21
C PHE A 703 23.18 -14.87 10.69
N ILE A 704 22.62 -13.82 11.28
CA ILE A 704 23.36 -12.62 11.71
C ILE A 704 22.98 -12.30 13.16
N THR A 705 23.85 -12.65 14.10
CA THR A 705 23.72 -12.19 15.50
C THR A 705 24.05 -10.70 15.60
N THR A 706 23.13 -9.91 16.17
CA THR A 706 23.36 -8.51 16.51
C THR A 706 23.30 -8.28 18.03
N TYR A 707 23.42 -7.04 18.48
CA TYR A 707 23.49 -6.69 19.91
C TYR A 707 22.15 -6.86 20.63
N TYR A 708 21.04 -6.84 19.89
CA TYR A 708 19.67 -6.92 20.43
C TYR A 708 18.91 -8.16 19.93
N SER A 709 18.95 -8.41 18.61
CA SER A 709 18.21 -9.51 17.95
C SER A 709 19.14 -10.39 17.11
N ASP A 710 18.77 -11.66 16.89
CA ASP A 710 19.35 -12.45 15.80
C ASP A 710 18.49 -12.28 14.53
N PHE A 711 19.12 -12.15 13.37
CA PHE A 711 18.42 -12.05 12.09
C PHE A 711 18.65 -13.29 11.22
N ILE A 712 17.58 -13.81 10.62
CA ILE A 712 17.59 -14.94 9.69
C ILE A 712 17.17 -14.43 8.31
N LEU A 713 18.03 -14.57 7.31
CA LEU A 713 17.75 -14.23 5.92
C LEU A 713 17.62 -15.49 5.10
N VAL A 714 16.52 -15.62 4.37
CA VAL A 714 16.24 -16.76 3.48
C VAL A 714 15.77 -16.27 2.12
N PRO A 715 15.95 -17.03 1.03
CA PRO A 715 15.31 -16.70 -0.24
C PRO A 715 13.79 -16.58 -0.06
N THR A 716 13.14 -15.61 -0.72
CA THR A 716 11.71 -15.31 -0.49
C THR A 716 10.80 -16.52 -0.70
N LYS A 717 11.15 -17.39 -1.65
CA LYS A 717 10.50 -18.68 -1.95
C LYS A 717 10.46 -19.66 -0.76
N ASP A 718 11.43 -19.56 0.16
CA ASP A 718 11.57 -20.44 1.31
C ASP A 718 10.94 -19.84 2.60
N ARG A 719 10.39 -18.61 2.54
CA ARG A 719 9.80 -17.88 3.69
C ARG A 719 8.79 -18.75 4.44
N GLN A 720 7.91 -19.44 3.72
CA GLN A 720 6.84 -20.22 4.33
C GLN A 720 7.34 -21.52 4.98
N SER A 721 8.40 -22.12 4.42
CA SER A 721 9.06 -23.28 5.03
C SER A 721 9.78 -22.91 6.33
N VAL A 722 10.33 -21.69 6.44
CA VAL A 722 10.91 -21.17 7.69
C VAL A 722 9.86 -21.03 8.78
N VAL A 723 8.76 -20.32 8.50
CA VAL A 723 7.64 -20.15 9.44
C VAL A 723 7.13 -21.52 9.89
N THR A 724 6.89 -22.44 8.96
CA THR A 724 6.43 -23.81 9.27
C THR A 724 7.39 -24.56 10.17
N ALA A 725 8.70 -24.51 9.89
CA ALA A 725 9.72 -25.25 10.63
C ALA A 725 9.97 -24.70 12.05
N LEU A 726 9.83 -23.39 12.27
CA LEU A 726 9.98 -22.76 13.59
C LEU A 726 8.70 -22.88 14.43
N LEU A 727 7.51 -22.68 13.85
CA LEU A 727 6.23 -22.95 14.54
C LEU A 727 6.16 -24.41 15.02
N ALA A 728 6.63 -25.36 14.22
CA ALA A 728 6.71 -26.78 14.58
C ALA A 728 7.70 -27.11 15.73
N ARG A 729 8.41 -26.11 16.27
CA ARG A 729 9.35 -26.22 17.39
C ARG A 729 9.04 -25.30 18.57
N GLY A 730 7.85 -24.69 18.59
CA GLY A 730 7.41 -23.87 19.72
C GLY A 730 7.93 -22.44 19.72
N PHE A 731 8.36 -21.93 18.56
CA PHE A 731 8.44 -20.48 18.36
C PHE A 731 7.06 -19.95 17.98
N GLU A 732 6.72 -18.77 18.48
CA GLU A 732 5.60 -17.95 18.01
C GLU A 732 6.10 -16.98 16.93
N PHE A 733 5.22 -16.62 15.99
CA PHE A 733 5.52 -15.72 14.90
C PHE A 733 4.63 -14.47 14.99
N SER A 734 5.27 -13.29 15.01
CA SER A 734 4.65 -11.99 15.23
C SER A 734 5.15 -10.99 14.20
N GLU A 735 4.23 -10.30 13.53
CA GLU A 735 4.53 -9.27 12.53
C GLU A 735 4.04 -7.92 13.10
N GLU A 736 4.97 -7.13 13.63
CA GLU A 736 4.74 -5.85 14.33
C GLU A 736 5.60 -4.77 13.65
N ASN A 737 5.13 -3.52 13.59
CA ASN A 737 5.80 -2.35 12.96
C ASN A 737 6.24 -2.45 11.48
N GLY A 738 6.15 -3.62 10.85
CA GLY A 738 6.70 -3.92 9.51
C GLY A 738 7.81 -4.99 9.55
N GLY A 739 8.37 -5.26 10.73
CA GLY A 739 9.29 -6.36 10.97
C GLY A 739 8.58 -7.70 11.10
N ALA A 740 9.16 -8.75 10.52
CA ALA A 740 8.72 -10.13 10.72
C ALA A 740 9.59 -10.78 11.81
N SER A 741 9.02 -11.05 12.99
CA SER A 741 9.76 -11.53 14.16
C SER A 741 9.31 -12.92 14.63
N PHE A 742 10.26 -13.73 15.10
CA PHE A 742 9.97 -14.88 15.95
C PHE A 742 10.23 -14.55 17.43
N ARG A 743 9.50 -15.22 18.33
CA ARG A 743 9.68 -15.21 19.79
C ARG A 743 9.53 -16.66 20.32
N PRO A 744 10.24 -17.10 21.37
CA PRO A 744 9.92 -18.39 22.00
C PRO A 744 8.52 -18.37 22.63
N ALA A 745 7.74 -19.45 22.51
CA ALA A 745 6.44 -19.54 23.17
C ALA A 745 6.62 -19.48 24.70
N GLY A 746 5.92 -18.54 25.34
CA GLY A 746 6.14 -18.23 26.76
C GLY A 746 5.76 -19.39 27.69
N THR A 747 6.55 -19.64 28.73
CA THR A 747 6.29 -20.68 29.75
C THR A 747 5.16 -20.27 30.72
N GLY A 748 3.94 -20.10 30.19
CA GLY A 748 2.71 -19.92 30.96
C GLY A 748 2.27 -21.24 31.61
N THR A 749 1.81 -21.18 32.86
CA THR A 749 1.56 -22.37 33.68
C THR A 749 0.32 -23.15 33.26
N SER A 750 0.50 -24.24 32.49
CA SER A 750 -0.44 -25.38 32.50
C SER A 750 0.28 -26.69 32.20
N SER A 751 0.04 -27.72 33.02
CA SER A 751 0.73 -29.00 32.92
C SER A 751 -0.01 -29.98 31.99
N SER A 752 0.60 -30.33 30.86
CA SER A 752 0.24 -31.52 30.08
C SER A 752 1.53 -32.22 29.59
N GLY A 753 1.50 -33.55 29.53
CA GLY A 753 2.71 -34.37 29.38
C GLY A 753 3.17 -34.58 27.92
N PRO A 754 4.39 -35.11 27.70
CA PRO A 754 4.94 -35.32 26.37
C PRO A 754 4.21 -36.44 25.61
N GLY A 755 3.40 -36.07 24.62
CA GLY A 755 2.82 -36.99 23.65
C GLY A 755 3.78 -37.26 22.49
N SER A 756 4.02 -38.53 22.16
CA SER A 756 4.98 -38.93 21.11
C SER A 756 4.56 -38.45 19.71
N ALA A 757 5.37 -37.59 19.09
CA ALA A 757 5.19 -37.22 17.68
C ALA A 757 5.56 -38.39 16.75
N ALA A 758 4.62 -38.82 15.91
CA ALA A 758 4.83 -39.88 14.92
C ALA A 758 5.36 -39.31 13.59
N HIS A 759 6.26 -40.04 12.91
CA HIS A 759 6.78 -39.64 11.60
C HIS A 759 5.73 -39.77 10.49
N SER A 760 5.21 -38.64 9.99
CA SER A 760 4.47 -38.56 8.72
C SER A 760 5.40 -38.10 7.60
N ARG A 761 5.63 -38.95 6.58
CA ARG A 761 6.39 -38.58 5.37
C ARG A 761 5.45 -38.00 4.31
N GLY A 762 5.50 -36.69 4.10
CA GLY A 762 4.87 -36.05 2.93
C GLY A 762 5.61 -36.40 1.62
N PRO A 763 4.91 -36.45 0.47
CA PRO A 763 5.53 -36.75 -0.83
C PRO A 763 6.29 -35.54 -1.37
N SER A 764 7.53 -35.75 -1.84
CA SER A 764 8.31 -34.74 -2.53
C SER A 764 7.99 -34.68 -4.02
N GLN A 765 7.70 -33.48 -4.53
CA GLN A 765 7.80 -33.15 -5.95
C GLN A 765 8.51 -31.81 -6.09
N SER A 766 9.77 -31.83 -6.54
CA SER A 766 10.49 -30.65 -7.01
C SER A 766 10.83 -30.81 -8.48
N SER A 767 10.73 -29.72 -9.24
CA SER A 767 11.43 -29.59 -10.52
C SER A 767 12.93 -29.45 -10.24
N GLU A 768 13.69 -30.47 -10.65
CA GLU A 768 15.08 -30.75 -10.24
C GLU A 768 15.26 -31.04 -8.73
N PRO A 769 16.01 -32.09 -8.35
CA PRO A 769 16.25 -32.42 -6.95
C PRO A 769 17.45 -31.65 -6.38
N PRO A 770 17.44 -31.29 -5.08
CA PRO A 770 18.68 -30.92 -4.40
C PRO A 770 19.66 -32.09 -4.45
N SER A 771 20.96 -31.81 -4.58
CA SER A 771 22.00 -32.84 -4.83
C SER A 771 22.16 -33.88 -3.71
N THR A 772 21.50 -33.67 -2.57
CA THR A 772 21.36 -34.59 -1.44
C THR A 772 19.97 -34.41 -0.82
N PRO A 773 19.28 -35.49 -0.37
CA PRO A 773 18.03 -35.36 0.38
C PRO A 773 18.28 -34.67 1.74
N PRO A 774 17.27 -34.15 2.45
CA PRO A 774 17.45 -33.57 3.78
C PRO A 774 17.96 -34.60 4.81
N PRO A 775 18.61 -34.15 5.91
CA PRO A 775 19.06 -35.01 7.00
C PRO A 775 17.90 -35.42 7.92
N SER A 776 17.94 -36.66 8.42
CA SER A 776 16.88 -37.24 9.27
C SER A 776 17.06 -36.98 10.77
N SER A 777 18.24 -36.51 11.20
CA SER A 777 18.56 -36.21 12.60
C SER A 777 19.65 -35.13 12.71
N VAL A 778 19.77 -34.50 13.88
CA VAL A 778 20.82 -33.49 14.14
C VAL A 778 22.24 -34.09 14.04
N GLY A 779 22.43 -35.33 14.49
CA GLY A 779 23.71 -36.03 14.33
C GLY A 779 24.08 -36.28 12.87
N GLU A 780 23.11 -36.69 12.04
CA GLU A 780 23.32 -36.87 10.60
C GLU A 780 23.59 -35.53 9.88
N LEU A 781 22.86 -34.47 10.27
CA LEU A 781 23.07 -33.10 9.81
C LEU A 781 24.50 -32.61 10.08
N GLN A 782 25.00 -32.79 11.31
CA GLN A 782 26.39 -32.46 11.64
C GLN A 782 27.37 -33.23 10.75
N THR A 783 27.28 -34.57 10.68
CA THR A 783 28.21 -35.39 9.88
C THR A 783 28.24 -34.95 8.42
N ARG A 784 27.07 -34.79 7.78
CA ARG A 784 26.96 -34.31 6.39
C ARG A 784 27.53 -32.89 6.20
N THR A 785 27.41 -32.02 7.20
CA THR A 785 27.99 -30.68 7.17
C THR A 785 29.52 -30.75 7.13
N PHE A 786 30.13 -31.53 8.03
CA PHE A 786 31.58 -31.69 8.07
C PHE A 786 32.12 -32.45 6.84
N ASP A 787 31.40 -33.46 6.33
CA ASP A 787 31.72 -34.12 5.05
C ASP A 787 31.71 -33.12 3.87
N MET A 788 30.72 -32.22 3.80
CA MET A 788 30.62 -31.19 2.77
C MET A 788 31.77 -30.19 2.85
N LEU A 789 32.07 -29.67 4.04
CA LEU A 789 33.16 -28.73 4.28
C LEU A 789 34.53 -29.37 3.95
N LYS A 790 34.77 -30.61 4.39
CA LYS A 790 35.96 -31.41 4.08
C LYS A 790 36.12 -31.66 2.58
N LYS A 791 35.04 -32.05 1.89
CA LYS A 791 34.99 -32.25 0.43
C LYS A 791 35.25 -30.97 -0.39
N ARG A 792 35.00 -29.80 0.19
CA ARG A 792 35.29 -28.48 -0.41
C ARG A 792 36.63 -27.88 0.05
N SER A 793 37.35 -28.57 0.95
CA SER A 793 38.59 -28.11 1.56
C SER A 793 38.43 -26.75 2.24
N VAL A 794 37.36 -26.61 3.02
CA VAL A 794 37.18 -25.49 3.97
C VAL A 794 38.04 -25.78 5.19
N ALA A 795 38.89 -24.83 5.57
CA ALA A 795 39.73 -24.92 6.76
C ALA A 795 39.34 -23.79 7.75
N PRO A 796 39.10 -24.09 9.03
CA PRO A 796 38.77 -23.10 10.03
C PRO A 796 40.05 -22.39 10.47
N PHE A 797 40.03 -21.06 10.49
CA PHE A 797 41.17 -20.25 10.91
C PHE A 797 40.73 -19.07 11.80
N VAL A 798 41.66 -18.62 12.63
CA VAL A 798 41.56 -17.37 13.38
C VAL A 798 42.60 -16.42 12.80
N GLU A 799 42.23 -15.16 12.63
CA GLU A 799 43.10 -14.10 12.13
C GLU A 799 43.97 -13.54 13.28
N GLU A 800 45.29 -13.49 13.10
CA GLU A 800 46.21 -13.15 14.20
C GLU A 800 45.97 -11.72 14.73
N ASN A 801 45.93 -11.58 16.06
CA ASN A 801 45.65 -10.31 16.75
C ASN A 801 44.28 -9.67 16.42
N LEU A 802 43.34 -10.38 15.78
CA LEU A 802 41.98 -9.89 15.61
C LEU A 802 41.13 -10.23 16.84
N ALA A 803 40.92 -9.23 17.70
CA ALA A 803 39.96 -9.28 18.79
C ALA A 803 38.74 -8.43 18.43
N LEU A 804 37.53 -8.95 18.64
CA LEU A 804 36.27 -8.26 18.36
C LEU A 804 35.59 -7.79 19.65
N VAL A 805 34.82 -6.71 19.51
CA VAL A 805 33.88 -6.22 20.52
C VAL A 805 32.52 -6.01 19.88
N HIS A 806 31.47 -6.39 20.61
CA HIS A 806 30.08 -6.19 20.20
C HIS A 806 29.52 -4.98 20.94
N CYS A 807 29.00 -4.00 20.20
CA CYS A 807 28.49 -2.74 20.72
C CYS A 807 27.20 -2.32 20.01
N SER A 808 26.52 -1.37 20.63
CA SER A 808 25.39 -0.62 20.08
C SER A 808 25.74 0.86 19.96
N GLY A 809 25.08 1.57 19.03
CA GLY A 809 25.06 3.03 19.00
C GLY A 809 24.23 3.63 20.13
N ARG A 810 24.50 4.90 20.47
CA ARG A 810 23.65 5.64 21.43
C ARG A 810 22.31 6.05 20.81
N ASP A 811 21.22 5.60 21.43
CA ASP A 811 19.89 6.15 21.20
C ASP A 811 19.82 7.63 21.64
N ALA A 812 19.41 8.49 20.71
CA ALA A 812 19.26 9.93 20.93
C ALA A 812 18.12 10.32 21.89
N GLY A 813 17.20 9.40 22.20
CA GLY A 813 16.10 9.63 23.15
C GLY A 813 16.51 9.63 24.63
N SER A 814 17.65 9.02 24.99
CA SER A 814 17.92 8.57 26.37
C SER A 814 18.67 9.57 27.28
N PHE A 815 18.34 10.87 27.23
CA PHE A 815 18.86 11.85 28.21
C PHE A 815 17.90 13.05 28.46
N SER A 816 16.79 12.83 29.16
CA SER A 816 15.98 13.92 29.75
C SER A 816 16.44 14.30 31.18
N ASP A 817 17.02 13.36 31.94
CA ASP A 817 17.30 13.53 33.37
C ASP A 817 18.79 13.60 33.72
N ARG A 818 19.40 14.78 33.52
CA ARG A 818 20.41 15.34 34.45
C ARG A 818 20.73 16.82 34.17
N PRO A 819 20.49 17.75 35.11
CA PRO A 819 20.81 19.16 34.91
C PRO A 819 22.33 19.41 35.02
N SER A 820 23.00 19.48 33.86
CA SER A 820 24.44 19.76 33.76
C SER A 820 24.69 21.23 33.39
N LEU A 821 25.41 21.95 34.24
CA LEU A 821 25.60 23.39 34.11
C LEU A 821 26.60 23.79 32.99
N ALA A 822 26.51 25.07 32.63
CA ALA A 822 27.57 25.89 32.04
C ALA A 822 28.00 25.61 30.58
N ARG A 823 27.31 26.31 29.66
CA ARG A 823 27.99 27.35 28.89
C ARG A 823 27.06 28.52 28.56
N SER A 824 27.15 29.61 29.30
CA SER A 824 26.40 30.85 29.03
C SER A 824 27.30 31.92 28.43
N GLN A 825 26.68 32.84 27.68
CA GLN A 825 27.30 34.03 27.06
C GLN A 825 28.33 33.71 25.94
N THR A 826 28.51 34.57 24.93
CA THR A 826 28.14 35.99 24.80
C THR A 826 27.09 36.25 23.71
N GLY A 827 26.47 37.43 23.75
CA GLY A 827 25.32 37.76 22.91
C GLY A 827 25.67 38.38 21.56
N GLY A 828 24.75 38.25 20.59
CA GLY A 828 24.77 38.97 19.32
C GLY A 828 23.36 39.11 18.78
N SER A 829 22.87 40.35 18.66
CA SER A 829 21.63 40.62 17.92
C SER A 829 21.94 40.48 16.43
N GLY A 830 21.56 39.34 15.85
CA GLY A 830 21.95 38.94 14.49
C GLY A 830 20.76 38.44 13.70
N ASN A 831 20.50 39.09 12.56
CA ASN A 831 19.36 38.78 11.68
C ASN A 831 19.61 37.45 10.92
N GLY A 832 19.11 36.33 11.46
CA GLY A 832 19.33 34.99 10.92
C GLY A 832 18.05 34.32 10.43
N ARG A 833 18.02 33.93 9.15
CA ARG A 833 16.93 33.14 8.57
C ARG A 833 16.85 31.76 9.25
N GLY A 834 15.65 31.32 9.61
CA GLY A 834 15.42 30.01 10.24
C GLY A 834 15.87 28.86 9.33
N ARG A 835 17.01 28.26 9.66
CA ARG A 835 17.51 27.02 9.04
C ARG A 835 16.81 25.85 9.72
N GLY A 836 16.17 24.97 8.94
CA GLY A 836 15.55 23.75 9.47
C GLY A 836 16.61 22.84 10.11
N LYS A 837 16.17 22.01 11.07
CA LYS A 837 17.01 20.93 11.61
C LYS A 837 17.39 19.98 10.48
N SER A 838 18.67 19.68 10.35
CA SER A 838 19.20 18.66 9.46
C SER A 838 19.08 17.28 10.09
N TRP A 839 19.19 16.22 9.27
CA TRP A 839 19.54 14.87 9.73
C TRP A 839 20.76 14.89 10.68
N VAL A 840 21.75 15.75 10.42
CA VAL A 840 22.93 15.97 11.28
C VAL A 840 22.56 16.41 12.71
N ASP A 841 21.39 17.02 12.90
CA ASP A 841 20.91 17.53 14.20
C ASP A 841 20.00 16.52 14.94
N THR A 842 19.74 15.34 14.38
CA THR A 842 18.84 14.31 14.94
C THR A 842 19.51 12.95 15.21
N VAL A 843 20.83 12.84 14.99
CA VAL A 843 21.58 11.58 15.06
C VAL A 843 22.83 11.67 15.92
N ASP A 844 23.34 10.53 16.39
CA ASP A 844 24.74 10.49 16.83
C ASP A 844 25.68 10.61 15.60
N THR A 845 26.05 11.85 15.31
CA THR A 845 26.98 12.19 14.24
C THR A 845 28.38 11.64 14.47
N LYS A 846 28.78 11.35 15.72
CA LYS A 846 30.05 10.66 16.02
C LYS A 846 29.96 9.20 15.60
N LEU A 847 28.82 8.54 15.85
CA LEU A 847 28.60 7.15 15.43
C LEU A 847 28.71 7.03 13.91
N TYR A 848 27.92 7.82 13.16
CA TYR A 848 27.94 7.76 11.69
C TYR A 848 29.29 8.21 11.11
N ALA A 849 29.95 9.25 11.65
CA ALA A 849 31.32 9.60 11.25
C ALA A 849 32.33 8.50 11.57
N GLY A 850 32.17 7.81 12.70
CA GLY A 850 32.99 6.66 13.09
C GLY A 850 32.83 5.48 12.12
N VAL A 851 31.59 5.14 11.73
CA VAL A 851 31.32 4.11 10.70
C VAL A 851 31.97 4.50 9.38
N VAL A 852 31.80 5.73 8.92
CA VAL A 852 32.37 6.22 7.66
C VAL A 852 33.90 6.14 7.69
N SER A 853 34.53 6.56 8.80
CA SER A 853 35.98 6.48 8.98
C SER A 853 36.49 5.03 9.07
N ALA A 854 35.75 4.15 9.74
CA ALA A 854 36.08 2.73 9.82
C ALA A 854 36.01 2.06 8.44
N LEU A 855 34.91 2.23 7.69
CA LEU A 855 34.77 1.73 6.32
C LEU A 855 35.85 2.31 5.38
N ALA A 856 36.14 3.61 5.48
CA ALA A 856 37.18 4.26 4.68
C ALA A 856 38.60 3.74 4.98
N SER A 857 38.84 3.16 6.16
CA SER A 857 40.11 2.51 6.51
C SER A 857 40.27 1.09 5.94
N GLN A 858 39.23 0.52 5.33
CA GLN A 858 39.11 -0.89 4.95
C GLN A 858 39.38 -1.83 6.16
N PRO A 859 38.39 -2.00 7.05
CA PRO A 859 38.59 -2.65 8.35
C PRO A 859 38.82 -4.16 8.19
N ARG A 860 39.66 -4.74 9.05
CA ARG A 860 39.90 -6.21 9.10
C ARG A 860 38.61 -6.97 9.42
N PHE A 861 37.81 -6.41 10.33
CA PHE A 861 36.46 -6.86 10.61
C PHE A 861 35.55 -5.70 11.03
N LEU A 862 34.39 -5.59 10.40
CA LEU A 862 33.29 -4.71 10.80
C LEU A 862 31.97 -5.27 10.27
N SER A 863 31.04 -5.62 11.15
CA SER A 863 29.65 -5.90 10.79
C SER A 863 28.74 -4.85 11.42
N LEU A 864 28.12 -4.03 10.58
CA LEU A 864 27.10 -3.05 10.94
C LEU A 864 25.73 -3.58 10.53
N THR A 865 24.75 -3.49 11.42
CA THR A 865 23.33 -3.70 11.09
C THR A 865 22.51 -2.49 11.55
N LEU A 866 21.70 -1.95 10.63
CA LEU A 866 20.61 -1.01 10.89
C LEU A 866 19.29 -1.75 10.60
N ALA A 867 18.35 -1.73 11.53
CA ALA A 867 17.03 -2.34 11.39
C ALA A 867 15.99 -1.47 12.09
N GLN A 868 14.76 -1.47 11.59
CA GLN A 868 13.73 -0.49 11.97
C GLN A 868 13.37 -0.47 13.47
N ASP A 869 13.47 -1.61 14.16
CA ASP A 869 13.09 -1.78 15.57
C ASP A 869 14.30 -1.89 16.53
N ASP A 870 15.55 -1.96 16.02
CA ASP A 870 16.78 -2.16 16.80
C ASP A 870 17.76 -0.99 16.64
N PRO A 871 18.32 -0.41 17.74
CA PRO A 871 19.39 0.58 17.64
C PRO A 871 20.62 0.04 16.90
N PRO A 872 21.39 0.89 16.19
CA PRO A 872 22.50 0.47 15.32
C PRO A 872 23.47 -0.49 16.00
N SER A 873 23.59 -1.72 15.50
CA SER A 873 24.48 -2.74 16.07
C SER A 873 25.78 -2.85 15.31
N LEU A 874 26.91 -2.85 16.03
CA LEU A 874 28.26 -2.97 15.49
C LEU A 874 29.02 -4.11 16.17
N LEU A 875 29.47 -5.09 15.41
CA LEU A 875 30.50 -6.04 15.80
C LEU A 875 31.78 -5.66 15.04
N LEU A 876 32.79 -5.15 15.75
CA LEU A 876 33.96 -4.52 15.16
C LEU A 876 35.27 -5.05 15.75
N ASP A 877 36.36 -4.94 14.96
CA ASP A 877 37.72 -5.04 15.48
C ASP A 877 37.93 -4.06 16.64
N ARG A 878 38.44 -4.54 17.78
CA ARG A 878 38.74 -3.77 19.00
C ARG A 878 39.70 -2.61 18.70
N GLU A 879 40.58 -2.72 17.71
CA GLU A 879 41.43 -1.61 17.29
C GLU A 879 40.62 -0.40 16.78
N LEU A 880 39.43 -0.61 16.21
CA LEU A 880 38.58 0.47 15.68
C LEU A 880 37.84 1.27 16.77
N LEU A 881 37.79 0.82 18.03
CA LEU A 881 37.07 1.52 19.11
C LEU A 881 37.47 3.00 19.25
N HIS A 882 38.76 3.31 19.05
CA HIS A 882 39.27 4.69 19.16
C HIS A 882 38.66 5.65 18.13
N VAL A 883 38.12 5.13 17.03
CA VAL A 883 37.47 5.89 15.94
C VAL A 883 36.07 6.37 16.36
N PHE A 884 35.38 5.60 17.20
CA PHE A 884 34.03 5.90 17.69
C PHE A 884 34.03 6.69 19.01
N GLY A 885 35.09 6.59 19.81
CA GLY A 885 35.22 7.31 21.07
C GLY A 885 34.11 6.93 22.05
N ASP A 886 33.26 7.88 22.43
CA ASP A 886 32.13 7.64 23.33
C ASP A 886 30.80 7.32 22.61
N ALA A 887 30.76 7.23 21.27
CA ALA A 887 29.53 7.01 20.51
C ALA A 887 28.91 5.60 20.67
N LEU A 888 29.70 4.64 21.18
CA LEU A 888 29.30 3.25 21.37
C LEU A 888 28.93 2.95 22.84
N VAL A 889 28.05 1.97 23.02
CA VAL A 889 27.62 1.41 24.30
C VAL A 889 27.73 -0.12 24.21
N GLY A 890 28.44 -0.73 25.16
CA GLY A 890 28.64 -2.18 25.20
C GLY A 890 29.90 -2.57 26.00
N PRO A 891 30.20 -3.88 26.09
CA PRO A 891 31.43 -4.38 26.71
C PRO A 891 32.65 -4.10 25.82
N THR A 892 33.17 -2.87 25.87
CA THR A 892 34.38 -2.46 25.12
C THR A 892 35.67 -3.16 25.58
N GLU A 893 35.67 -3.75 26.78
CA GLU A 893 36.74 -4.66 27.25
C GLU A 893 36.48 -6.13 26.90
N GLY A 894 35.47 -6.42 26.07
CA GLY A 894 35.26 -7.73 25.50
C GLY A 894 36.46 -8.21 24.68
N ASN A 895 36.62 -9.53 24.63
CA ASN A 895 37.64 -10.20 23.82
C ASN A 895 37.00 -11.41 23.12
N LEU A 896 36.19 -11.11 22.10
CA LEU A 896 35.56 -12.09 21.23
C LEU A 896 36.51 -12.41 20.08
N VAL A 897 36.65 -13.68 19.72
CA VAL A 897 37.57 -14.15 18.68
C VAL A 897 36.78 -14.86 17.58
N PRO A 898 36.89 -14.42 16.31
CA PRO A 898 36.18 -15.02 15.19
C PRO A 898 36.97 -16.18 14.59
N ILE A 899 36.31 -17.33 14.45
CA ILE A 899 36.77 -18.46 13.64
C ILE A 899 36.09 -18.39 12.29
N PHE A 900 36.86 -18.12 11.24
CA PHE A 900 36.38 -17.97 9.87
C PHE A 900 36.30 -19.31 9.13
N LEU A 901 35.29 -19.42 8.27
CA LEU A 901 35.05 -20.50 7.33
C LEU A 901 34.94 -19.90 5.93
N ASP A 902 35.91 -20.19 5.04
CA ASP A 902 35.84 -19.83 3.61
C ASP A 902 34.83 -20.72 2.89
N LEU A 903 33.73 -20.13 2.41
CA LEU A 903 32.64 -20.80 1.70
C LEU A 903 32.56 -20.40 0.21
N ASP A 904 33.58 -19.73 -0.35
CA ASP A 904 33.67 -19.32 -1.77
C ASP A 904 33.49 -20.48 -2.76
N LYS A 905 33.85 -21.69 -2.32
CA LYS A 905 33.72 -22.94 -3.09
C LYS A 905 32.36 -23.62 -2.94
N LEU A 906 31.42 -23.07 -2.17
CA LEU A 906 30.08 -23.63 -1.94
C LEU A 906 28.99 -22.82 -2.68
N PRO A 907 27.86 -23.47 -3.06
CA PRO A 907 26.66 -22.76 -3.52
C PRO A 907 26.06 -21.89 -2.39
N LEU A 908 25.31 -20.83 -2.74
CA LEU A 908 24.54 -20.04 -1.76
C LEU A 908 23.38 -20.87 -1.18
N GLU A 909 22.96 -21.86 -1.96
CA GLU A 909 21.94 -22.86 -1.72
C GLU A 909 22.45 -24.00 -0.79
N ALA A 910 23.65 -23.88 -0.22
CA ALA A 910 24.20 -24.84 0.74
C ALA A 910 23.49 -24.72 2.10
N THR A 911 22.92 -25.82 2.59
CA THR A 911 22.08 -25.82 3.79
C THR A 911 22.81 -26.41 4.99
N GLY A 912 22.32 -26.12 6.20
CA GLY A 912 22.76 -26.77 7.43
C GLY A 912 24.10 -26.35 8.02
N ILE A 913 24.90 -25.50 7.35
CA ILE A 913 26.25 -25.10 7.80
C ILE A 913 26.21 -24.51 9.21
N VAL A 914 25.35 -23.50 9.46
CA VAL A 914 25.25 -22.82 10.77
C VAL A 914 24.89 -23.82 11.88
N ALA A 915 23.84 -24.61 11.67
CA ALA A 915 23.35 -25.60 12.62
C ALA A 915 24.36 -26.74 12.89
N GLY A 916 25.03 -27.23 11.85
CA GLY A 916 26.02 -28.30 11.97
C GLY A 916 27.28 -27.86 12.70
N VAL A 917 27.77 -26.65 12.42
CA VAL A 917 28.95 -26.06 13.08
C VAL A 917 28.63 -25.69 14.53
N ALA A 918 27.57 -24.92 14.79
CA ALA A 918 27.17 -24.55 16.15
C ALA A 918 26.82 -25.79 16.99
N GLY A 919 26.08 -26.75 16.42
CA GLY A 919 25.70 -27.98 17.10
C GLY A 919 26.89 -28.86 17.48
N ARG A 920 27.93 -28.96 16.63
CA ARG A 920 29.19 -29.66 16.97
C ARG A 920 29.90 -28.96 18.13
N LEU A 921 29.98 -27.63 18.12
CA LEU A 921 30.65 -26.85 19.16
C LEU A 921 29.94 -27.00 20.51
N VAL A 922 28.62 -26.76 20.57
CA VAL A 922 27.82 -26.92 21.80
C VAL A 922 27.99 -28.31 22.40
N GLN A 923 27.96 -29.36 21.56
CA GLN A 923 28.10 -30.75 21.95
C GLN A 923 29.50 -31.08 22.52
N GLU A 924 30.57 -30.89 21.75
CA GLU A 924 31.92 -31.33 22.17
C GLU A 924 32.53 -30.41 23.23
N MET A 925 32.23 -29.10 23.17
CA MET A 925 32.77 -28.16 24.16
C MET A 925 32.07 -28.29 25.52
N ARG A 926 30.85 -28.86 25.56
CA ARG A 926 29.92 -28.85 26.69
C ARG A 926 29.63 -27.44 27.18
N MET A 927 29.10 -26.62 26.28
CA MET A 927 28.77 -25.23 26.57
C MET A 927 27.70 -25.16 27.67
N VAL A 928 27.93 -24.31 28.66
CA VAL A 928 27.03 -24.06 29.81
C VAL A 928 26.21 -22.80 29.51
N GLU A 929 25.08 -22.59 30.20
CA GLU A 929 24.11 -21.47 30.05
C GLU A 929 24.68 -20.03 30.14
N SER A 930 25.99 -19.88 30.34
CA SER A 930 26.74 -18.62 30.36
C SER A 930 27.78 -18.51 29.23
N SER A 931 27.66 -19.34 28.18
CA SER A 931 28.65 -19.42 27.09
C SER A 931 28.23 -18.58 25.88
N GLU A 932 28.95 -17.49 25.62
CA GLU A 932 28.69 -16.64 24.46
C GLU A 932 29.11 -17.33 23.15
N LEU A 933 28.12 -17.70 22.33
CA LEU A 933 28.29 -18.07 20.92
C LEU A 933 27.47 -17.11 20.08
N SER A 934 28.09 -16.48 19.10
CA SER A 934 27.45 -15.66 18.07
C SER A 934 27.84 -16.17 16.68
N TYR A 935 26.98 -15.99 15.69
CA TYR A 935 27.27 -16.42 14.32
C TYR A 935 26.98 -15.29 13.33
N LEU A 936 27.94 -15.05 12.42
CA LEU A 936 27.77 -14.14 11.29
C LEU A 936 27.94 -14.92 9.99
N SER A 937 26.86 -15.07 9.24
CA SER A 937 26.88 -15.50 7.85
C SER A 937 27.01 -14.28 6.94
N THR A 938 28.04 -14.30 6.09
CA THR A 938 28.14 -13.42 4.92
C THR A 938 27.95 -14.25 3.64
N ALA A 939 27.92 -13.63 2.46
CA ALA A 939 27.54 -14.30 1.22
C ALA A 939 28.46 -15.46 0.81
N ARG A 940 29.78 -15.40 1.08
CA ARG A 940 30.74 -16.51 0.87
C ARG A 940 31.60 -16.84 2.08
N ALA A 941 31.27 -16.37 3.29
CA ALA A 941 31.97 -16.79 4.50
C ALA A 941 31.03 -16.96 5.69
N GLY A 942 31.43 -17.82 6.63
CA GLY A 942 30.84 -17.90 7.97
C GLY A 942 31.87 -17.52 9.02
N ALA A 943 31.47 -16.80 10.05
CA ALA A 943 32.29 -16.54 11.23
C ALA A 943 31.56 -17.02 12.49
N VAL A 944 32.16 -17.93 13.23
CA VAL A 944 31.74 -18.29 14.60
C VAL A 944 32.49 -17.38 15.56
N ILE A 945 31.78 -16.65 16.39
CA ILE A 945 32.36 -15.69 17.34
C ILE A 945 32.13 -16.21 18.77
N LEU A 946 33.22 -16.33 19.53
CA LEU A 946 33.27 -16.93 20.88
C LEU A 946 34.20 -16.09 21.77
N SER A 947 34.12 -16.24 23.09
CA SER A 947 35.14 -15.67 23.99
C SER A 947 36.54 -16.25 23.70
N GLY A 948 37.60 -15.47 23.96
CA GLY A 948 38.98 -15.87 23.66
C GLY A 948 39.38 -17.27 24.15
N GLU A 949 39.07 -17.63 25.40
CA GLU A 949 39.36 -18.98 25.95
C GLU A 949 38.59 -20.09 25.22
N GLN A 950 37.32 -19.85 24.89
CA GLN A 950 36.47 -20.80 24.16
C GLN A 950 36.91 -20.96 22.70
N SER A 951 37.40 -19.89 22.07
CA SER A 951 37.81 -19.89 20.66
C SER A 951 38.96 -20.85 20.36
N VAL A 952 39.92 -21.02 21.28
CA VAL A 952 41.04 -21.96 21.11
C VAL A 952 40.52 -23.40 21.05
N LYS A 953 39.71 -23.79 22.04
CA LYS A 953 39.08 -25.12 22.11
C LYS A 953 38.13 -25.37 20.94
N ALA A 954 37.40 -24.34 20.50
CA ALA A 954 36.53 -24.43 19.33
C ALA A 954 37.31 -24.63 18.03
N LEU A 955 38.44 -23.92 17.86
CA LEU A 955 39.31 -24.08 16.69
C LEU A 955 39.93 -25.49 16.64
N GLU A 956 40.33 -26.04 17.79
CA GLU A 956 40.75 -27.45 17.93
C GLU A 956 39.63 -28.40 17.51
N VAL A 957 38.43 -28.30 18.10
CA VAL A 957 37.27 -29.16 17.77
C VAL A 957 36.90 -29.10 16.28
N LEU A 958 36.94 -27.91 15.66
CA LEU A 958 36.62 -27.75 14.24
C LEU A 958 37.73 -28.32 13.33
N LYS A 959 39.01 -28.17 13.70
CA LYS A 959 40.12 -28.81 12.98
C LYS A 959 40.06 -30.32 13.10
N GLU A 960 39.92 -30.87 14.30
CA GLU A 960 39.77 -32.32 14.51
C GLU A 960 38.57 -32.89 13.73
N SER A 961 37.44 -32.15 13.68
CA SER A 961 36.25 -32.57 12.92
C SER A 961 36.42 -32.53 11.39
N LEU A 962 37.37 -31.75 10.86
CA LEU A 962 37.62 -31.61 9.42
C LEU A 962 38.85 -32.39 8.94
N GLU A 963 39.87 -32.54 9.78
CA GLU A 963 41.06 -33.37 9.54
C GLU A 963 40.75 -34.85 9.83
N GLY A 964 39.92 -35.13 10.85
CA GLY A 964 39.52 -36.45 11.33
C GLY A 964 39.15 -37.46 10.24
N GLY A 965 40.00 -38.47 10.08
CA GLY A 965 39.90 -39.52 9.05
C GLY A 965 41.06 -40.51 9.16
N GLY A 966 41.44 -40.86 10.40
CA GLY A 966 42.72 -41.50 10.69
C GLY A 966 42.87 -42.07 12.11
N ARG A 967 41.80 -42.66 12.66
CA ARG A 967 41.84 -43.62 13.78
C ARG A 967 40.76 -44.68 13.56
#